data_AF-A0A5C4RCS8-F1
#
_entry.id   AF-A0A5C4RCS8-F1
#
_cell.length_a   1.000
_cell.length_b   1.000
_cell.length_c   1.000
_cell.angle_alpha   90.00
_cell.angle_beta   90.00
_cell.angle_gamma   90.00
#
_symmetry.space_group_name_H-M   'P 1'
#
loop_
_entity.id
_entity.type
_entity.pdbx_description
1 polymer ?
#
loop_
_entity_poly.entity_id
_entity_poly.type
_entity_poly.pdbx_seq_one_letter_code
_entity_poly.pdbx_strand_id
1 'polypeptide(L)'
;ETQAGQITVNADTLNHQGGVMQQQGKDTLSLTVNTLNNQNGTLAGNGNLNLKATTVDNRHGNLVAADKGSLTLTVKDTLDNQAGRLEAGNALRLSAAQLDNRRGSLVATGDSATLTIGKAIQNANGHLEAKTRLTTTSQTLDNTQGVLLAQHINSQTTGQPFINTAGQVIAGDTLTLNSGELDNTAGLLQSGREMSVDTHGHGFTNIRNANQKAGRLLSGGQLTLRTGDIDNTGGMIAADGKTTLTSSMLNNTQGQIAGNGGLDIHSQQLTNRNGTLQSANALNLDTDGQLLDNQQGQIIGEGKTTITSGPLDNRHGHLQGGQLVIDTRQAQTDNRDGKLLSAGTFNLKTQRLDNRHGQVQAVGDTALNVETQTDNTGGLIRSGTQLSLNTAHLINRDTAQTDKGLEAHNLTVNAQQVDNNQGALRAANRLQANISQSLNNTQGLVSAGKQLTINSETQQPHLRINNQQGTLIAGKQVDINAEALSGDGQLLSQGDMAVTLTEDFHHTGNTAANGNLTLKTSGNLLNDRQIKAGRALHLDAQNLTNSAAGEISAGQTHIQVHDTLNNTGLIDGGLTHLTANTLNNTGTGRIYGDQLALQTGTLNNTAQDGKAAVIAARDRLDIGTGILNNQHHAQIYSVGDMHIGGQLDNSLTATGQARELNNHAATIEAGKNLKIQADQIHNTNAGLVTQVVETEKSPHHDAVLSGQTTRYDWSQVDTSRHNKYGVHDAIMPDGSRSNDFYEYQYTRTVKETQVKQSDPGKILAGGNITLNSAEVTNHDSQIVAGGELNGEIGELHNIATQGERITTDAGRQTRWYAKKKRLKPRFRGTKTSQGKSRSGYHPAPVIETIDLKTLAWQDHTRPQNT
;
A
#
# COMPACT_ATOMS: atom_id res chain seq x y z
N GLU A 1 93.72 5.15 37.79
CA GLU A 1 92.77 4.25 38.46
C GLU A 1 92.79 4.56 39.95
N THR A 2 91.61 4.73 40.57
CA THR A 2 91.45 5.05 42.00
C THR A 2 90.57 3.99 42.63
N GLN A 3 91.09 3.22 43.60
CA GLN A 3 90.33 2.21 44.31
C GLN A 3 90.48 2.38 45.82
N ALA A 4 89.39 2.26 46.58
CA ALA A 4 89.42 2.24 48.04
C ALA A 4 88.20 1.51 48.63
N GLY A 5 88.28 1.12 49.91
CA GLY A 5 87.15 0.54 50.64
C GLY A 5 85.99 1.53 50.80
N GLN A 6 86.29 2.81 50.99
CA GLN A 6 85.34 3.91 51.01
C GLN A 6 85.95 5.14 50.30
N ILE A 7 85.15 5.87 49.53
CA ILE A 7 85.58 7.07 48.81
C ILE A 7 84.60 8.21 49.12
N THR A 8 85.14 9.33 49.59
CA THR A 8 84.43 10.61 49.71
C THR A 8 85.25 11.69 49.00
N VAL A 9 84.64 12.40 48.05
CA VAL A 9 85.28 13.49 47.30
C VAL A 9 84.49 14.77 47.50
N ASN A 10 85.18 15.83 47.95
CA ASN A 10 84.68 17.19 47.96
C ASN A 10 85.66 18.07 47.19
N ALA A 11 85.25 18.58 46.03
CA ALA A 11 86.11 19.36 45.14
C ALA A 11 85.27 20.37 44.37
N ASP A 12 85.84 21.46 43.88
CA ASP A 12 85.10 22.32 42.95
C ASP A 12 84.87 21.60 41.61
N THR A 13 85.94 21.10 41.01
CA THR A 13 85.90 20.37 39.74
C THR A 13 86.55 19.01 39.88
N LEU A 14 85.88 17.96 39.41
CA LEU A 14 86.44 16.62 39.25
C LEU A 14 86.51 16.28 37.75
N ASN A 15 87.71 16.35 37.18
CA ASN A 15 87.99 15.85 35.83
C ASN A 15 88.43 14.39 35.92
N HIS A 16 87.59 13.49 35.43
CA HIS A 16 87.73 12.03 35.45
C HIS A 16 87.60 11.44 34.04
N GLN A 17 88.02 12.19 33.02
CA GLN A 17 88.01 11.72 31.63
C GLN A 17 88.88 10.48 31.43
N GLY A 18 88.30 9.41 30.87
CA GLY A 18 88.97 8.13 30.66
C GLY A 18 89.43 7.43 31.95
N GLY A 19 89.10 7.99 33.12
CA GLY A 19 89.54 7.49 34.41
C GLY A 19 88.68 6.32 34.90
N VAL A 20 89.23 5.54 35.83
CA VAL A 20 88.47 4.51 36.57
C VAL A 20 88.55 4.82 38.05
N MET A 21 87.39 4.94 38.71
CA MET A 21 87.25 5.11 40.15
C MET A 21 86.27 4.06 40.67
N GLN A 22 86.72 3.22 41.59
CA GLN A 22 85.92 2.12 42.12
C GLN A 22 85.98 2.05 43.66
N GLN A 23 84.83 2.17 44.31
CA GLN A 23 84.72 1.86 45.72
C GLN A 23 84.40 0.38 45.92
N GLN A 24 85.27 -0.35 46.61
CA GLN A 24 85.14 -1.79 46.82
C GLN A 24 84.21 -2.16 47.98
N GLY A 25 84.05 -1.29 48.98
CA GLY A 25 83.15 -1.49 50.12
C GLY A 25 81.69 -1.18 49.81
N LYS A 26 80.78 -1.68 50.68
CA LYS A 26 79.32 -1.56 50.55
C LYS A 26 78.75 -0.24 51.09
N ASP A 27 79.58 0.61 51.67
CA ASP A 27 79.19 1.94 52.14
C ASP A 27 78.85 2.88 50.97
N THR A 28 78.46 4.11 51.25
CA THR A 28 78.11 5.07 50.20
C THR A 28 79.37 5.74 49.64
N LEU A 29 79.58 5.61 48.33
CA LEU A 29 80.49 6.45 47.54
C LEU A 29 79.87 7.84 47.42
N SER A 30 80.50 8.86 48.02
CA SER A 30 79.94 10.22 48.10
C SER A 30 80.80 11.23 47.34
N LEU A 31 80.22 11.89 46.34
CA LEU A 31 80.87 12.95 45.56
C LEU A 31 80.06 14.23 45.72
N THR A 32 80.70 15.30 46.19
CA THR A 32 80.15 16.66 46.20
C THR A 32 81.08 17.54 45.39
N VAL A 33 80.63 17.94 44.20
CA VAL A 33 81.39 18.80 43.29
C VAL A 33 80.55 19.93 42.71
N ASN A 34 81.15 20.94 42.09
CA ASN A 34 80.43 21.84 41.19
C ASN A 34 80.37 21.24 39.78
N THR A 35 81.50 20.79 39.25
CA THR A 35 81.59 20.21 37.89
C THR A 35 82.17 18.80 37.94
N LEU A 36 81.45 17.82 37.39
CA LEU A 36 81.97 16.49 37.10
C LEU A 36 82.13 16.30 35.59
N ASN A 37 83.33 15.98 35.13
CA ASN A 37 83.58 15.52 33.76
C ASN A 37 84.05 14.06 33.80
N ASN A 38 83.16 13.13 33.47
CA ASN A 38 83.38 11.69 33.41
C ASN A 38 83.36 11.15 31.97
N GLN A 39 83.73 11.95 30.96
CA GLN A 39 83.67 11.47 29.58
C GLN A 39 84.58 10.26 29.38
N ASN A 40 84.06 9.19 28.78
CA ASN A 40 84.76 7.91 28.61
C ASN A 40 85.29 7.28 29.93
N GLY A 41 84.93 7.84 31.10
CA GLY A 41 85.39 7.39 32.40
C GLY A 41 84.43 6.40 33.05
N THR A 42 84.83 5.81 34.16
CA THR A 42 84.01 4.92 34.98
C THR A 42 84.11 5.31 36.45
N LEU A 43 82.96 5.57 37.07
CA LEU A 43 82.76 5.74 38.51
C LEU A 43 81.83 4.63 38.98
N ALA A 44 82.35 3.72 39.79
CA ALA A 44 81.63 2.56 40.28
C ALA A 44 81.67 2.48 41.82
N GLY A 45 80.53 2.23 42.47
CA GLY A 45 80.47 1.89 43.88
C GLY A 45 79.85 0.51 44.08
N ASN A 46 80.46 -0.35 44.91
CA ASN A 46 79.89 -1.65 45.31
C ASN A 46 78.74 -1.53 46.34
N GLY A 47 78.35 -0.30 46.67
CA GLY A 47 77.22 0.07 47.52
C GLY A 47 76.42 1.21 46.88
N ASN A 48 75.93 2.14 47.68
CA ASN A 48 75.25 3.32 47.12
C ASN A 48 76.27 4.29 46.49
N LEU A 49 75.85 5.01 45.45
CA LEU A 49 76.60 6.14 44.89
C LEU A 49 75.74 7.40 45.01
N ASN A 50 76.23 8.40 45.74
CA ASN A 50 75.60 9.71 45.88
C ASN A 50 76.48 10.79 45.24
N LEU A 51 75.98 11.45 44.19
CA LEU A 51 76.65 12.56 43.53
C LEU A 51 75.81 13.82 43.64
N LYS A 52 76.40 14.87 44.22
CA LYS A 52 75.88 16.23 44.19
C LYS A 52 76.77 17.07 43.29
N ALA A 53 76.21 17.65 42.25
CA ALA A 53 76.92 18.45 41.24
C ALA A 53 76.10 19.68 40.81
N THR A 54 76.75 20.69 40.23
CA THR A 54 76.04 21.69 39.43
C THR A 54 75.85 21.17 38.01
N THR A 55 76.91 20.65 37.38
CA THR A 55 76.88 20.02 36.06
C THR A 55 77.60 18.67 36.07
N VAL A 56 77.12 17.74 35.25
CA VAL A 56 77.72 16.42 35.06
C VAL A 56 77.78 16.12 33.57
N ASP A 57 78.98 15.92 33.04
CA ASP A 57 79.23 15.41 31.69
C ASP A 57 79.66 13.94 31.80
N ASN A 58 78.76 13.02 31.47
CA ASN A 58 78.95 11.57 31.46
C ASN A 58 78.91 11.00 30.04
N ARG A 59 79.24 11.80 29.01
CA ARG A 59 79.20 11.32 27.63
C ARG A 59 80.16 10.16 27.41
N HIS A 60 79.68 9.06 26.85
CA HIS A 60 80.42 7.79 26.73
C HIS A 60 80.97 7.22 28.05
N GLY A 61 80.59 7.80 29.20
CA GLY A 61 81.06 7.41 30.53
C GLY A 61 80.11 6.45 31.23
N ASN A 62 80.56 5.91 32.37
CA ASN A 62 79.80 5.01 33.24
C ASN A 62 79.70 5.59 34.66
N LEU A 63 78.48 5.72 35.18
CA LEU A 63 78.18 5.94 36.60
C LEU A 63 77.39 4.74 37.11
N VAL A 64 77.98 3.92 37.98
CA VAL A 64 77.43 2.62 38.37
C VAL A 64 77.37 2.49 39.89
N ALA A 65 76.19 2.23 40.44
CA ALA A 65 76.03 1.68 41.79
C ALA A 65 75.75 0.18 41.65
N ALA A 66 76.79 -0.65 41.82
CA ALA A 66 76.76 -2.09 41.57
C ALA A 66 75.97 -2.86 42.64
N ASP A 67 75.78 -4.17 42.42
CA ASP A 67 75.06 -5.11 43.29
C ASP A 67 73.62 -4.67 43.61
N LYS A 68 73.34 -4.29 44.87
CA LYS A 68 72.05 -3.76 45.34
C LYS A 68 72.15 -2.28 45.70
N GLY A 69 73.16 -1.59 45.15
CA GLY A 69 73.41 -0.17 45.36
C GLY A 69 72.35 0.72 44.73
N SER A 70 71.97 1.79 45.42
CA SER A 70 71.14 2.86 44.84
C SER A 70 72.03 3.98 44.30
N LEU A 71 71.68 4.50 43.11
CA LEU A 71 72.35 5.64 42.49
C LEU A 71 71.50 6.89 42.74
N THR A 72 72.02 7.84 43.51
CA THR A 72 71.37 9.13 43.79
C THR A 72 72.19 10.27 43.20
N LEU A 73 71.57 11.06 42.33
CA LEU A 73 72.19 12.15 41.60
C LEU A 73 71.37 13.42 41.85
N THR A 74 72.01 14.44 42.42
CA THR A 74 71.43 15.78 42.56
C THR A 74 72.30 16.74 41.76
N VAL A 75 71.87 17.04 40.55
CA VAL A 75 72.53 17.95 39.60
C VAL A 75 71.73 19.25 39.59
N LYS A 76 72.36 20.43 39.77
CA LYS A 76 71.58 21.68 39.79
C LYS A 76 71.13 22.13 38.40
N ASP A 77 71.94 21.85 37.39
CA ASP A 77 71.71 22.28 36.01
C ASP A 77 71.61 21.07 35.07
N THR A 78 72.64 20.79 34.28
CA THR A 78 72.61 19.77 33.22
C THR A 78 73.34 18.49 33.61
N LEU A 79 72.67 17.35 33.41
CA LEU A 79 73.28 16.03 33.31
C LEU A 79 73.31 15.63 31.82
N ASP A 80 74.49 15.66 31.21
CA ASP A 80 74.73 15.15 29.85
C ASP A 80 75.18 13.69 29.92
N ASN A 81 74.32 12.78 29.49
CA ASN A 81 74.55 11.34 29.43
C ASN A 81 74.51 10.83 27.98
N GLN A 82 74.83 11.66 26.98
CA GLN A 82 74.79 11.18 25.59
C GLN A 82 75.73 9.99 25.38
N ALA A 83 75.21 8.90 24.84
CA ALA A 83 75.94 7.64 24.68
C ALA A 83 76.62 7.11 25.96
N GLY A 84 76.23 7.64 27.14
CA GLY A 84 76.73 7.25 28.45
C GLY A 84 75.81 6.27 29.15
N ARG A 85 76.26 5.76 30.29
CA ARG A 85 75.53 4.79 31.11
C ARG A 85 75.43 5.23 32.56
N LEU A 86 74.21 5.20 33.08
CA LEU A 86 73.85 5.35 34.48
C LEU A 86 73.14 4.08 34.94
N GLU A 87 73.76 3.32 35.84
CA GLU A 87 73.24 2.02 36.26
C GLU A 87 73.13 1.94 37.78
N ALA A 88 71.96 1.54 38.26
CA ALA A 88 71.69 1.29 39.68
C ALA A 88 71.27 -0.17 39.87
N GLY A 89 72.02 -0.89 40.69
CA GLY A 89 71.71 -2.26 41.09
C GLY A 89 70.36 -2.40 41.81
N ASN A 90 69.92 -1.36 42.51
CA ASN A 90 68.62 -1.24 43.16
C ASN A 90 67.79 -0.08 42.60
N ALA A 91 67.80 1.10 43.23
CA ALA A 91 66.98 2.25 42.84
C ALA A 91 67.83 3.38 42.24
N LEU A 92 67.30 4.04 41.21
CA LEU A 92 67.87 5.23 40.60
C LEU A 92 67.05 6.47 41.00
N ARG A 93 67.69 7.47 41.59
CA ARG A 93 67.07 8.77 41.90
C ARG A 93 67.88 9.88 41.25
N LEU A 94 67.27 10.62 40.35
CA LEU A 94 67.90 11.75 39.66
C LEU A 94 67.06 13.00 39.85
N SER A 95 67.69 14.07 40.31
CA SER A 95 67.16 15.43 40.24
C SER A 95 68.12 16.28 39.41
N ALA A 96 67.62 16.93 38.35
CA ALA A 96 68.38 17.84 37.48
C ALA A 96 67.50 18.97 36.95
N ALA A 97 68.06 20.06 36.42
CA ALA A 97 67.28 20.99 35.60
C ALA A 97 67.06 20.41 34.20
N GLN A 98 68.08 19.81 33.61
CA GLN A 98 68.04 19.17 32.28
C GLN A 98 68.73 17.82 32.28
N LEU A 99 68.16 16.87 31.56
CA LEU A 99 68.74 15.57 31.28
C LEU A 99 68.86 15.39 29.77
N ASP A 100 70.08 15.23 29.26
CA ASP A 100 70.34 14.77 27.91
C ASP A 100 70.77 13.31 27.92
N ASN A 101 69.85 12.41 27.57
CA ASN A 101 70.09 10.97 27.47
C ASN A 101 70.08 10.47 26.02
N ARG A 102 70.38 11.34 25.03
CA ARG A 102 70.35 10.90 23.63
C ARG A 102 71.37 9.80 23.37
N ARG A 103 70.90 8.66 22.85
CA ARG A 103 71.70 7.41 22.70
C ARG A 103 72.29 6.85 24.01
N GLY A 104 71.94 7.42 25.16
CA GLY A 104 72.41 7.00 26.48
C GLY A 104 71.47 5.98 27.13
N SER A 105 71.88 5.48 28.29
CA SER A 105 71.12 4.49 29.07
C SER A 105 71.06 4.85 30.56
N LEU A 106 69.84 4.88 31.12
CA LEU A 106 69.57 4.97 32.56
C LEU A 106 68.80 3.71 32.97
N VAL A 107 69.37 2.88 33.85
CA VAL A 107 68.77 1.60 34.23
C VAL A 107 68.78 1.42 35.75
N ALA A 108 67.62 1.08 36.32
CA ALA A 108 67.47 0.57 37.68
C ALA A 108 67.10 -0.92 37.64
N THR A 109 68.07 -1.81 37.86
CA THR A 109 67.91 -3.27 37.65
C THR A 109 67.19 -3.97 38.79
N GLY A 110 67.12 -3.37 39.99
CA GLY A 110 66.59 -4.02 41.19
C GLY A 110 65.21 -3.52 41.62
N ASP A 111 64.93 -2.23 41.45
CA ASP A 111 63.68 -1.59 41.90
C ASP A 111 63.25 -0.46 40.95
N SER A 112 63.19 0.78 41.44
CA SER A 112 62.52 1.91 40.79
C SER A 112 63.51 2.98 40.29
N ALA A 113 63.16 3.64 39.19
CA ALA A 113 63.84 4.84 38.71
C ALA A 113 62.91 6.05 38.88
N THR A 114 63.36 7.08 39.59
CA THR A 114 62.64 8.34 39.76
C THR A 114 63.48 9.49 39.20
N LEU A 115 63.00 10.12 38.13
CA LEU A 115 63.65 11.23 37.46
C LEU A 115 62.81 12.50 37.66
N THR A 116 63.30 13.44 38.45
CA THR A 116 62.67 14.76 38.69
C THR A 116 63.50 15.84 38.00
N ILE A 117 63.08 16.21 36.79
CA ILE A 117 63.82 17.08 35.89
C ILE A 117 63.08 18.40 35.73
N GLY A 118 63.73 19.54 35.98
CA GLY A 118 63.06 20.85 36.02
C GLY A 118 62.54 21.34 34.66
N LYS A 119 63.19 20.94 33.56
CA LYS A 119 62.88 21.39 32.19
C LYS A 119 62.66 20.21 31.24
N ALA A 120 63.73 19.60 30.73
CA ALA A 120 63.62 18.68 29.60
C ALA A 120 64.34 17.34 29.87
N ILE A 121 63.66 16.26 29.51
CA ILE A 121 64.24 14.93 29.33
C ILE A 121 64.38 14.71 27.82
N GLN A 122 65.62 14.73 27.32
CA GLN A 122 65.94 14.42 25.93
C GLN A 122 66.38 12.95 25.83
N ASN A 123 65.47 12.06 25.46
CA ASN A 123 65.69 10.61 25.36
C ASN A 123 65.70 10.10 23.92
N ALA A 124 66.02 10.95 22.94
CA ALA A 124 66.02 10.52 21.54
C ALA A 124 67.06 9.40 21.29
N ASN A 125 66.63 8.27 20.74
CA ASN A 125 67.42 7.04 20.61
C ASN A 125 68.01 6.53 21.96
N GLY A 126 67.53 7.02 23.10
CA GLY A 126 67.99 6.65 24.43
C GLY A 126 67.14 5.57 25.08
N HIS A 127 67.59 5.07 26.23
CA HIS A 127 66.93 4.02 26.99
C HIS A 127 66.77 4.43 28.46
N LEU A 128 65.53 4.37 28.96
CA LEU A 128 65.18 4.58 30.37
C LEU A 128 64.45 3.33 30.87
N GLU A 129 65.03 2.62 31.84
CA GLU A 129 64.46 1.37 32.35
C GLU A 129 64.46 1.29 33.88
N ALA A 130 63.39 0.72 34.42
CA ALA A 130 63.31 0.33 35.81
C ALA A 130 62.64 -1.03 35.95
N LYS A 131 63.12 -1.88 36.85
CA LYS A 131 62.52 -3.20 37.09
C LYS A 131 61.07 -3.11 37.58
N THR A 132 60.78 -2.20 38.50
CA THR A 132 59.43 -2.09 39.12
C THR A 132 58.69 -0.87 38.59
N ARG A 133 59.20 0.34 38.85
CA ARG A 133 58.52 1.58 38.48
C ARG A 133 59.48 2.61 37.90
N LEU A 134 59.11 3.14 36.75
CA LEU A 134 59.72 4.33 36.18
C LEU A 134 58.79 5.52 36.42
N THR A 135 59.25 6.49 37.20
CA THR A 135 58.56 7.76 37.42
C THR A 135 59.38 8.88 36.79
N THR A 136 58.78 9.63 35.86
CA THR A 136 59.40 10.82 35.26
C THR A 136 58.54 12.05 35.54
N THR A 137 59.18 13.14 35.92
CA THR A 137 58.55 14.46 36.06
C THR A 137 59.42 15.47 35.34
N SER A 138 58.86 16.16 34.35
CA SER A 138 59.55 17.15 33.54
C SER A 138 58.58 18.21 33.00
N GLN A 139 59.09 19.26 32.35
CA GLN A 139 58.24 20.06 31.46
C GLN A 139 58.14 19.35 30.11
N THR A 140 59.24 18.92 29.50
CA THR A 140 59.17 18.23 28.20
C THR A 140 59.87 16.89 28.27
N LEU A 141 59.32 15.92 27.54
CA LEU A 141 59.92 14.61 27.36
C LEU A 141 59.91 14.28 25.88
N ASP A 142 61.10 14.18 25.29
CA ASP A 142 61.31 13.70 23.93
C ASP A 142 61.83 12.27 23.96
N ASN A 143 60.98 11.32 23.59
CA ASN A 143 61.29 9.90 23.45
C ASN A 143 61.36 9.47 21.97
N THR A 144 61.75 10.38 21.06
CA THR A 144 61.83 10.07 19.63
C THR A 144 62.79 8.91 19.38
N GLN A 145 62.28 7.80 18.83
CA GLN A 145 63.03 6.54 18.65
C GLN A 145 63.67 5.99 19.95
N GLY A 146 63.27 6.50 21.12
CA GLY A 146 63.76 6.08 22.43
C GLY A 146 62.88 5.01 23.05
N VAL A 147 63.29 4.52 24.21
CA VAL A 147 62.61 3.48 25.00
C VAL A 147 62.42 3.93 26.43
N LEU A 148 61.19 3.84 26.93
CA LEU A 148 60.84 3.82 28.36
C LEU A 148 60.25 2.43 28.70
N LEU A 149 60.83 1.74 29.67
CA LEU A 149 60.46 0.37 30.03
C LEU A 149 60.38 0.17 31.55
N ALA A 150 59.25 -0.35 32.05
CA ALA A 150 59.11 -0.81 33.44
C ALA A 150 57.88 -1.71 33.63
N GLN A 151 57.69 -2.29 34.82
CA GLN A 151 56.38 -2.90 35.14
C GLN A 151 55.29 -1.82 35.28
N HIS A 152 55.60 -0.70 35.93
CA HIS A 152 54.71 0.45 36.04
C HIS A 152 55.42 1.71 35.54
N ILE A 153 54.76 2.50 34.68
CA ILE A 153 55.28 3.78 34.22
C ILE A 153 54.30 4.88 34.67
N ASN A 154 54.83 5.92 35.32
CA ASN A 154 54.13 7.16 35.61
C ASN A 154 54.95 8.33 35.07
N SER A 155 54.46 8.98 34.02
CA SER A 155 55.13 10.12 33.39
C SER A 155 54.27 11.38 33.50
N GLN A 156 54.87 12.46 33.97
CA GLN A 156 54.24 13.78 34.10
C GLN A 156 55.07 14.83 33.37
N THR A 157 54.49 15.49 32.36
CA THR A 157 55.11 16.62 31.64
C THR A 157 54.53 17.99 32.04
N THR A 158 53.76 18.07 33.14
CA THR A 158 53.24 19.34 33.71
C THR A 158 52.46 20.21 32.70
N GLY A 159 51.69 19.56 31.81
CA GLY A 159 50.90 20.24 30.77
C GLY A 159 51.70 20.69 29.54
N GLN A 160 52.94 20.25 29.40
CA GLN A 160 53.80 20.53 28.25
C GLN A 160 54.03 19.25 27.40
N PRO A 161 54.61 19.33 26.19
CA PRO A 161 54.61 18.21 25.26
C PRO A 161 55.36 16.95 25.70
N PHE A 162 54.79 15.78 25.37
CA PHE A 162 55.44 14.48 25.35
C PHE A 162 55.51 14.03 23.88
N ILE A 163 56.72 13.90 23.34
CA ILE A 163 56.97 13.37 21.99
C ILE A 163 57.40 11.91 22.11
N ASN A 164 56.66 10.99 21.49
CA ASN A 164 56.95 9.56 21.39
C ASN A 164 57.07 9.09 19.93
N THR A 165 57.49 9.99 19.03
CA THR A 165 57.54 9.72 17.60
C THR A 165 58.52 8.59 17.27
N ALA A 166 58.01 7.51 16.67
CA ALA A 166 58.72 6.25 16.47
C ALA A 166 59.35 5.62 17.73
N GLY A 167 59.02 6.13 18.93
CA GLY A 167 59.50 5.66 20.23
C GLY A 167 58.65 4.55 20.81
N GLN A 168 59.08 4.04 21.97
CA GLN A 168 58.38 2.98 22.71
C GLN A 168 58.25 3.38 24.19
N VAL A 169 57.04 3.28 24.72
CA VAL A 169 56.74 3.35 26.16
C VAL A 169 55.98 2.09 26.51
N ILE A 170 56.62 1.19 27.24
CA ILE A 170 56.11 -0.16 27.50
C ILE A 170 56.06 -0.38 29.02
N ALA A 171 54.84 -0.47 29.55
CA ALA A 171 54.56 -0.88 30.91
C ALA A 171 54.08 -2.35 30.95
N GLY A 172 54.72 -3.19 31.75
CA GLY A 172 54.29 -4.58 31.94
C GLY A 172 52.94 -4.74 32.64
N ASP A 173 52.51 -3.72 33.40
CA ASP A 173 51.27 -3.69 34.17
C ASP A 173 50.52 -2.38 33.90
N THR A 174 50.91 -1.25 34.52
CA THR A 174 50.16 0.01 34.43
C THR A 174 50.94 1.12 33.73
N LEU A 175 50.31 1.80 32.77
CA LEU A 175 50.84 3.02 32.15
C LEU A 175 49.97 4.22 32.53
N THR A 176 50.56 5.22 33.19
CA THR A 176 49.91 6.51 33.47
C THR A 176 50.72 7.63 32.83
N LEU A 177 50.09 8.37 31.92
CA LEU A 177 50.67 9.53 31.25
C LEU A 177 49.82 10.76 31.55
N ASN A 178 50.44 11.76 32.16
CA ASN A 178 49.87 13.09 32.35
C ASN A 178 50.72 14.06 31.54
N SER A 179 50.16 14.69 30.52
CA SER A 179 50.93 15.56 29.63
C SER A 179 50.14 16.79 29.18
N GLY A 180 50.81 17.65 28.42
CA GLY A 180 50.15 18.50 27.43
C GLY A 180 49.95 17.71 26.14
N GLU A 181 50.29 18.30 25.01
CA GLU A 181 50.27 17.63 23.70
C GLU A 181 51.06 16.32 23.72
N LEU A 182 50.45 15.25 23.23
CA LEU A 182 51.06 13.93 23.18
C LEU A 182 51.14 13.46 21.73
N ASP A 183 52.36 13.38 21.19
CA ASP A 183 52.62 12.90 19.83
C ASP A 183 53.13 11.46 19.88
N ASN A 184 52.30 10.52 19.44
CA ASN A 184 52.61 9.10 19.29
C ASN A 184 52.72 8.68 17.81
N THR A 185 53.10 9.59 16.91
CA THR A 185 53.26 9.30 15.48
C THR A 185 54.22 8.14 15.24
N ALA A 186 53.72 7.05 14.65
CA ALA A 186 54.47 5.79 14.46
C ALA A 186 55.12 5.19 15.74
N GLY A 187 54.70 5.67 16.91
CA GLY A 187 55.15 5.25 18.23
C GLY A 187 54.33 4.09 18.79
N LEU A 188 54.77 3.58 19.92
CA LEU A 188 54.07 2.57 20.71
C LEU A 188 53.92 3.06 22.15
N LEU A 189 52.68 3.09 22.63
CA LEU A 189 52.31 3.22 24.03
C LEU A 189 51.59 1.92 24.43
N GLN A 190 52.15 1.18 25.38
CA GLN A 190 51.64 -0.15 25.75
C GLN A 190 51.57 -0.36 27.26
N SER A 191 50.47 -0.98 27.73
CA SER A 191 50.33 -1.52 29.10
C SER A 191 49.91 -3.00 29.05
N GLY A 192 50.42 -3.82 29.96
CA GLY A 192 49.94 -5.21 30.11
C GLY A 192 48.59 -5.32 30.82
N ARG A 193 48.22 -4.30 31.60
CA ARG A 193 46.91 -4.15 32.25
C ARG A 193 46.40 -2.73 31.97
N GLU A 194 46.15 -1.91 32.98
CA GLU A 194 45.45 -0.64 32.83
C GLU A 194 46.31 0.48 32.23
N MET A 195 45.68 1.32 31.42
CA MET A 195 46.27 2.52 30.84
C MET A 195 45.39 3.74 31.10
N SER A 196 46.00 4.82 31.59
CA SER A 196 45.36 6.12 31.73
C SER A 196 46.24 7.18 31.08
N VAL A 197 45.68 7.91 30.11
CA VAL A 197 46.35 9.01 29.41
C VAL A 197 45.50 10.25 29.53
N ASP A 198 46.11 11.33 29.98
CA ASP A 198 45.46 12.60 30.24
C ASP A 198 46.29 13.77 29.72
N THR A 199 45.81 14.43 28.68
CA THR A 199 46.48 15.58 28.07
C THR A 199 45.91 16.91 28.56
N HIS A 200 45.03 16.92 29.57
CA HIS A 200 44.44 18.12 30.16
C HIS A 200 43.74 19.05 29.13
N GLY A 201 43.19 18.49 28.06
CA GLY A 201 42.53 19.24 26.98
C GLY A 201 43.44 19.59 25.79
N HIS A 202 44.70 19.17 25.79
CA HIS A 202 45.60 19.28 24.63
C HIS A 202 45.43 18.10 23.66
N GLY A 203 45.97 18.21 22.45
CA GLY A 203 45.84 17.18 21.41
C GLY A 203 46.59 15.88 21.72
N PHE A 204 46.05 14.77 21.21
CA PHE A 204 46.71 13.47 21.12
C PHE A 204 46.78 13.00 19.67
N THR A 205 47.99 12.83 19.16
CA THR A 205 48.27 12.38 17.79
C THR A 205 48.73 10.93 17.82
N ASN A 206 47.98 10.03 17.21
CA ASN A 206 48.27 8.60 17.11
C ASN A 206 48.22 8.14 15.66
N ILE A 207 49.01 8.79 14.80
CA ILE A 207 48.86 8.63 13.34
C ILE A 207 49.92 7.72 12.73
N ARG A 208 49.62 7.27 11.51
CA ARG A 208 50.58 6.61 10.63
C ARG A 208 51.58 7.62 10.05
N ASN A 209 52.86 7.24 10.00
CA ASN A 209 53.87 8.06 9.32
C ASN A 209 53.98 7.73 7.82
N ALA A 210 54.85 8.47 7.12
CA ALA A 210 55.14 8.28 5.69
C ALA A 210 55.65 6.86 5.34
N ASN A 211 56.26 6.15 6.28
CA ASN A 211 56.77 4.78 6.11
C ASN A 211 55.73 3.69 6.45
N GLN A 212 54.44 4.06 6.48
CA GLN A 212 53.32 3.17 6.78
C GLN A 212 53.33 2.53 8.19
N LYS A 213 54.16 3.04 9.11
CA LYS A 213 54.14 2.59 10.51
C LYS A 213 53.08 3.37 11.27
N ALA A 214 52.07 2.66 11.77
CA ALA A 214 50.98 3.23 12.56
C ALA A 214 51.45 3.64 13.97
N GLY A 215 50.90 4.73 14.49
CA GLY A 215 50.85 4.99 15.93
C GLY A 215 49.96 3.94 16.59
N ARG A 216 50.40 3.40 17.73
CA ARG A 216 49.69 2.35 18.47
C ARG A 216 49.57 2.69 19.95
N LEU A 217 48.35 2.63 20.45
CA LEU A 217 47.98 2.73 21.87
C LEU A 217 47.29 1.42 22.27
N LEU A 218 47.97 0.58 23.05
CA LEU A 218 47.55 -0.81 23.32
C LEU A 218 47.47 -1.08 24.83
N SER A 219 46.28 -1.41 25.34
CA SER A 219 46.07 -1.77 26.74
C SER A 219 45.61 -3.22 26.89
N GLY A 220 46.32 -4.03 27.69
CA GLY A 220 45.87 -5.37 28.06
C GLY A 220 44.72 -5.40 29.09
N GLY A 221 44.28 -4.23 29.55
CA GLY A 221 43.17 -4.05 30.50
C GLY A 221 42.27 -2.90 30.08
N GLN A 222 41.85 -2.09 31.06
CA GLN A 222 41.04 -0.88 30.77
C GLN A 222 41.91 0.21 30.14
N LEU A 223 41.33 0.99 29.23
CA LEU A 223 41.96 2.17 28.65
C LEU A 223 41.08 3.39 28.92
N THR A 224 41.64 4.40 29.59
CA THR A 224 41.03 5.73 29.72
C THR A 224 41.90 6.75 29.01
N LEU A 225 41.33 7.45 28.03
CA LEU A 225 41.99 8.51 27.28
C LEU A 225 41.16 9.79 27.40
N ARG A 226 41.69 10.80 28.09
CA ARG A 226 41.06 12.11 28.28
C ARG A 226 41.91 13.20 27.65
N THR A 227 41.43 13.76 26.54
CA THR A 227 42.21 14.70 25.73
C THR A 227 41.38 15.85 25.21
N GLY A 228 42.03 16.82 24.55
CA GLY A 228 41.36 17.72 23.61
C GLY A 228 41.01 16.94 22.36
N ASP A 229 41.67 17.23 21.24
CA ASP A 229 41.46 16.48 20.00
C ASP A 229 42.23 15.15 20.00
N ILE A 230 41.61 14.11 19.43
CA ILE A 230 42.24 12.83 19.12
C ILE A 230 42.35 12.71 17.60
N ASP A 231 43.57 12.62 17.10
CA ASP A 231 43.85 12.23 15.72
C ASP A 231 44.40 10.80 15.66
N ASN A 232 43.55 9.86 15.27
CA ASN A 232 43.88 8.46 15.05
C ASN A 232 43.95 8.11 13.55
N THR A 233 44.31 9.06 12.69
CA THR A 233 44.38 8.84 11.23
C THR A 233 45.36 7.73 10.87
N GLY A 234 44.84 6.62 10.33
CA GLY A 234 45.64 5.44 9.99
C GLY A 234 46.26 4.70 11.18
N GLY A 235 45.89 5.09 12.41
CA GLY A 235 46.40 4.60 13.68
C GLY A 235 45.56 3.49 14.31
N MET A 236 46.01 3.00 15.47
CA MET A 236 45.32 1.98 16.25
C MET A 236 45.25 2.36 17.73
N ILE A 237 44.03 2.36 18.28
CA ILE A 237 43.73 2.44 19.70
C ILE A 237 42.97 1.18 20.08
N ALA A 238 43.50 0.35 20.98
CA ALA A 238 42.84 -0.90 21.34
C ALA A 238 43.04 -1.26 22.82
N ALA A 239 42.00 -1.88 23.39
CA ALA A 239 42.07 -2.45 24.73
C ALA A 239 41.36 -3.80 24.82
N ASP A 240 41.92 -4.72 25.61
CA ASP A 240 41.25 -5.99 25.96
C ASP A 240 40.11 -5.77 26.99
N GLY A 241 40.21 -4.71 27.79
CA GLY A 241 39.14 -4.23 28.66
C GLY A 241 38.20 -3.26 27.94
N LYS A 242 37.51 -2.43 28.74
CA LYS A 242 36.69 -1.34 28.21
C LYS A 242 37.59 -0.15 27.87
N THR A 243 37.28 0.48 26.74
CA THR A 243 37.94 1.68 26.23
C THR A 243 37.02 2.87 26.45
N THR A 244 37.48 3.86 27.22
CA THR A 244 36.76 5.11 27.46
C THR A 244 37.55 6.27 26.85
N LEU A 245 36.96 6.92 25.84
CA LEU A 245 37.54 8.07 25.16
C LEU A 245 36.73 9.32 25.48
N THR A 246 37.39 10.38 25.91
CA THR A 246 36.80 11.70 26.12
C THR A 246 37.63 12.73 25.38
N SER A 247 37.02 13.41 24.42
CA SER A 247 37.70 14.35 23.51
C SER A 247 36.80 15.50 23.07
N SER A 248 37.38 16.56 22.51
CA SER A 248 36.63 17.58 21.77
C SER A 248 36.29 17.06 20.37
N MET A 249 37.32 16.80 19.55
CA MET A 249 37.15 16.13 18.25
C MET A 249 37.81 14.75 18.26
N LEU A 250 37.16 13.77 17.65
CA LEU A 250 37.72 12.44 17.40
C LEU A 250 37.77 12.18 15.88
N ASN A 251 38.98 12.16 15.32
CA ASN A 251 39.23 11.76 13.94
C ASN A 251 39.80 10.34 13.91
N ASN A 252 39.02 9.39 13.40
CA ASN A 252 39.39 8.00 13.17
C ASN A 252 39.47 7.64 11.68
N THR A 253 39.83 8.60 10.83
CA THR A 253 39.90 8.37 9.38
C THR A 253 40.93 7.28 9.03
N GLN A 254 40.51 6.22 8.35
CA GLN A 254 41.37 5.05 8.05
C GLN A 254 42.01 4.38 9.29
N GLY A 255 41.53 4.72 10.49
CA GLY A 255 42.04 4.24 11.77
C GLY A 255 41.17 3.14 12.35
N GLN A 256 41.67 2.53 13.42
CA GLN A 256 40.95 1.52 14.19
C GLN A 256 40.87 1.91 15.66
N ILE A 257 39.68 1.85 16.24
CA ILE A 257 39.43 1.96 17.68
C ILE A 257 38.64 0.74 18.13
N ALA A 258 39.18 -0.01 19.08
CA ALA A 258 38.58 -1.25 19.57
C ALA A 258 38.56 -1.35 21.10
N GLY A 259 37.49 -1.92 21.66
CA GLY A 259 37.40 -2.27 23.07
C GLY A 259 36.69 -3.60 23.27
N ASN A 260 37.41 -4.65 23.68
CA ASN A 260 36.82 -5.98 23.85
C ASN A 260 35.85 -6.04 25.05
N GLY A 261 36.13 -5.28 26.11
CA GLY A 261 35.25 -5.15 27.27
C GLY A 261 34.12 -4.11 27.12
N GLY A 262 34.11 -3.36 26.02
CA GLY A 262 33.19 -2.25 25.75
C GLY A 262 33.89 -1.03 25.16
N LEU A 263 33.14 -0.19 24.45
CA LEU A 263 33.65 1.07 23.88
C LEU A 263 32.71 2.21 24.25
N ASP A 264 33.19 3.12 25.09
CA ASP A 264 32.49 4.35 25.48
C ASP A 264 33.23 5.56 24.91
N ILE A 265 32.59 6.27 23.99
CA ILE A 265 33.14 7.46 23.34
C ILE A 265 32.26 8.65 23.69
N HIS A 266 32.85 9.65 24.32
CA HIS A 266 32.28 10.98 24.50
C HIS A 266 33.13 11.99 23.71
N SER A 267 32.55 12.55 22.67
CA SER A 267 33.19 13.58 21.83
C SER A 267 32.20 14.70 21.54
N GLN A 268 32.67 15.85 21.08
CA GLN A 268 31.77 16.80 20.43
C GLN A 268 31.62 16.37 18.97
N GLN A 269 32.67 16.32 18.18
CA GLN A 269 32.58 15.86 16.79
C GLN A 269 33.30 14.52 16.59
N LEU A 270 32.70 13.62 15.79
CA LEU A 270 33.32 12.35 15.44
C LEU A 270 33.37 12.14 13.92
N THR A 271 34.56 11.85 13.40
CA THR A 271 34.78 11.47 12.00
C THR A 271 35.37 10.06 11.94
N ASN A 272 34.64 9.12 11.38
CA ASN A 272 35.02 7.72 11.22
C ASN A 272 35.10 7.31 9.73
N ARG A 273 35.57 8.21 8.86
CA ARG A 273 35.61 7.95 7.42
C ARG A 273 36.59 6.85 7.06
N ASN A 274 36.12 5.80 6.37
CA ASN A 274 36.94 4.62 6.06
C ASN A 274 37.61 4.00 7.31
N GLY A 275 37.12 4.33 8.51
CA GLY A 275 37.64 3.86 9.78
C GLY A 275 36.74 2.79 10.40
N THR A 276 37.24 2.16 11.45
CA THR A 276 36.50 1.15 12.21
C THR A 276 36.44 1.52 13.69
N LEU A 277 35.23 1.59 14.24
CA LEU A 277 34.95 1.57 15.68
C LEU A 277 34.32 0.22 16.02
N GLN A 278 34.93 -0.54 16.92
CA GLN A 278 34.47 -1.90 17.25
C GLN A 278 34.40 -2.16 18.75
N SER A 279 33.35 -2.85 19.17
CA SER A 279 33.22 -3.40 20.52
C SER A 279 32.72 -4.84 20.48
N ALA A 280 33.38 -5.74 21.22
CA ALA A 280 32.90 -7.11 21.44
C ALA A 280 31.84 -7.19 22.56
N ASN A 281 31.46 -6.05 23.14
CA ASN A 281 30.42 -5.94 24.17
C ASN A 281 29.51 -4.74 23.84
N ALA A 282 29.22 -3.86 24.81
CA ALA A 282 28.45 -2.65 24.57
C ALA A 282 29.29 -1.58 23.85
N LEU A 283 28.63 -0.79 23.00
CA LEU A 283 29.20 0.41 22.38
C LEU A 283 28.29 1.58 22.72
N ASN A 284 28.81 2.59 23.42
CA ASN A 284 28.10 3.84 23.66
C ASN A 284 28.89 4.99 23.02
N LEU A 285 28.25 5.72 22.12
CA LEU A 285 28.84 6.84 21.41
C LEU A 285 27.94 8.06 21.60
N ASP A 286 28.49 9.12 22.19
CA ASP A 286 27.82 10.41 22.34
C ASP A 286 28.65 11.51 21.65
N THR A 287 28.06 12.20 20.68
CA THR A 287 28.66 13.39 20.02
C THR A 287 28.12 14.72 20.59
N ASP A 288 27.47 14.68 21.75
CA ASP A 288 26.85 15.83 22.41
C ASP A 288 26.01 16.73 21.49
N GLY A 289 25.29 16.10 20.55
CA GLY A 289 24.43 16.80 19.60
C GLY A 289 25.13 17.39 18.37
N GLN A 290 26.42 17.11 18.14
CA GLN A 290 27.11 17.48 16.89
C GLN A 290 27.17 16.31 15.90
N LEU A 291 27.81 16.55 14.75
CA LEU A 291 27.93 15.60 13.64
C LEU A 291 28.66 14.31 14.05
N LEU A 292 28.04 13.18 13.72
CA LEU A 292 28.69 11.89 13.56
C LEU A 292 28.82 11.58 12.06
N ASP A 293 30.04 11.66 11.54
CA ASP A 293 30.37 11.33 10.15
C ASP A 293 30.94 9.91 10.07
N ASN A 294 30.13 8.98 9.57
CA ASN A 294 30.47 7.58 9.36
C ASN A 294 30.50 7.22 7.85
N GLN A 295 30.79 8.18 6.96
CA GLN A 295 30.82 7.89 5.53
C GLN A 295 31.87 6.82 5.20
N GLN A 296 31.46 5.75 4.50
CA GLN A 296 32.31 4.58 4.19
C GLN A 296 32.95 3.93 5.43
N GLY A 297 32.53 4.31 6.63
CA GLY A 297 33.06 3.84 7.91
C GLY A 297 32.29 2.65 8.45
N GLN A 298 32.86 2.03 9.47
CA GLN A 298 32.25 0.92 10.19
C GLN A 298 32.15 1.25 11.68
N ILE A 299 30.95 1.08 12.24
CA ILE A 299 30.69 1.14 13.67
C ILE A 299 29.94 -0.14 14.04
N ILE A 300 30.62 -1.02 14.78
CA ILE A 300 30.16 -2.39 15.01
C ILE A 300 30.22 -2.69 16.52
N GLY A 301 29.08 -2.94 17.14
CA GLY A 301 28.98 -3.49 18.49
C GLY A 301 28.32 -4.87 18.48
N GLU A 302 28.96 -5.87 19.08
CA GLU A 302 28.38 -7.21 19.22
C GLU A 302 27.21 -7.23 20.22
N GLY A 303 27.24 -6.36 21.23
CA GLY A 303 26.18 -6.19 22.23
C GLY A 303 25.25 -5.01 21.94
N LYS A 304 24.74 -4.39 23.02
CA LYS A 304 23.92 -3.17 22.90
C LYS A 304 24.78 -2.01 22.40
N THR A 305 24.36 -1.42 21.28
CA THR A 305 24.99 -0.28 20.62
C THR A 305 24.06 0.92 20.71
N THR A 306 24.48 1.93 21.47
CA THR A 306 23.75 3.17 21.67
C THR A 306 24.53 4.32 21.02
N ILE A 307 23.87 5.05 20.13
CA ILE A 307 24.43 6.22 19.48
C ILE A 307 23.52 7.40 19.78
N THR A 308 24.08 8.40 20.45
CA THR A 308 23.43 9.68 20.68
C THR A 308 24.24 10.72 19.93
N SER A 309 23.62 11.41 18.98
CA SER A 309 24.33 12.37 18.14
C SER A 309 23.45 13.54 17.72
N GLY A 310 24.04 14.52 17.04
CA GLY A 310 23.31 15.45 16.20
C GLY A 310 23.02 14.82 14.84
N PRO A 311 23.37 15.48 13.71
CA PRO A 311 23.28 14.85 12.40
C PRO A 311 24.12 13.58 12.33
N LEU A 312 23.53 12.51 11.79
CA LEU A 312 24.23 11.26 11.50
C LEU A 312 24.36 11.12 9.97
N ASP A 313 25.60 11.14 9.48
CA ASP A 313 25.92 10.85 8.08
C ASP A 313 26.52 9.45 7.96
N ASN A 314 25.70 8.48 7.55
CA ASN A 314 26.07 7.09 7.35
C ASN A 314 26.11 6.71 5.85
N ARG A 315 26.37 7.66 4.95
CA ARG A 315 26.38 7.38 3.51
C ARG A 315 27.46 6.38 3.13
N HIS A 316 27.09 5.32 2.42
CA HIS A 316 27.96 4.15 2.17
C HIS A 316 28.57 3.52 3.44
N GLY A 317 28.11 3.93 4.62
CA GLY A 317 28.62 3.50 5.91
C GLY A 317 27.91 2.24 6.39
N HIS A 318 28.48 1.62 7.41
CA HIS A 318 27.93 0.45 8.06
C HIS A 318 27.87 0.65 9.57
N LEU A 319 26.66 0.57 10.10
CA LEU A 319 26.33 0.65 11.51
C LEU A 319 25.63 -0.64 11.91
N GLN A 320 26.20 -1.36 12.88
CA GLN A 320 25.67 -2.63 13.35
C GLN A 320 25.71 -2.75 14.87
N GLY A 321 24.61 -3.24 15.45
CA GLY A 321 24.52 -3.58 16.87
C GLY A 321 23.88 -4.95 17.11
N GLY A 322 24.20 -5.60 18.23
CA GLY A 322 23.39 -6.70 18.76
C GLY A 322 21.98 -6.24 19.13
N GLN A 323 21.88 -5.07 19.76
CA GLN A 323 20.67 -4.25 19.83
C GLN A 323 21.08 -2.82 19.46
N LEU A 324 20.39 -2.21 18.50
CA LEU A 324 20.76 -0.88 18.00
C LEU A 324 19.78 0.17 18.51
N VAL A 325 20.32 1.23 19.10
CA VAL A 325 19.56 2.42 19.51
C VAL A 325 20.28 3.64 18.96
N ILE A 326 19.56 4.44 18.17
CA ILE A 326 20.07 5.71 17.62
C ILE A 326 19.10 6.82 17.99
N ASP A 327 19.61 7.85 18.66
CA ASP A 327 18.90 9.11 18.93
C ASP A 327 19.73 10.27 18.37
N THR A 328 19.22 10.94 17.34
CA THR A 328 19.89 12.10 16.72
C THR A 328 19.47 13.44 17.34
N ARG A 329 18.85 13.45 18.53
CA ARG A 329 18.39 14.66 19.25
C ARG A 329 17.59 15.63 18.36
N GLN A 330 16.69 15.08 17.54
CA GLN A 330 15.90 15.83 16.52
C GLN A 330 16.71 16.40 15.34
N ALA A 331 17.86 15.83 15.02
CA ALA A 331 18.57 16.08 13.76
C ALA A 331 18.28 14.98 12.72
N GLN A 332 18.82 15.13 11.52
CA GLN A 332 18.63 14.19 10.40
C GLN A 332 19.57 12.97 10.47
N THR A 333 19.09 11.85 9.94
CA THR A 333 19.88 10.64 9.64
C THR A 333 19.95 10.45 8.13
N ASP A 334 21.14 10.56 7.53
CA ASP A 334 21.41 10.24 6.12
C ASP A 334 22.04 8.85 6.03
N ASN A 335 21.25 7.87 5.58
CA ASN A 335 21.65 6.48 5.37
C ASN A 335 21.66 6.10 3.88
N ARG A 336 21.85 7.06 2.97
CA ARG A 336 21.88 6.75 1.54
C ARG A 336 23.00 5.79 1.19
N ASP A 337 22.66 4.74 0.47
CA ASP A 337 23.57 3.64 0.13
C ASP A 337 24.27 3.00 1.36
N GLY A 338 23.78 3.29 2.57
CA GLY A 338 24.34 2.86 3.84
C GLY A 338 23.55 1.72 4.47
N LYS A 339 24.06 1.20 5.59
CA LYS A 339 23.46 0.09 6.33
C LYS A 339 23.31 0.44 7.81
N LEU A 340 22.08 0.36 8.32
CA LEU A 340 21.75 0.35 9.75
C LEU A 340 21.18 -1.02 10.11
N LEU A 341 21.99 -1.88 10.73
CA LEU A 341 21.65 -3.28 10.99
C LEU A 341 21.57 -3.59 12.49
N SER A 342 20.60 -4.40 12.89
CA SER A 342 20.50 -4.95 14.24
C SER A 342 20.29 -6.46 14.23
N ALA A 343 21.09 -7.19 15.03
CA ALA A 343 20.88 -8.63 15.25
C ALA A 343 19.72 -8.92 16.23
N GLY A 344 19.17 -7.88 16.86
CA GLY A 344 18.08 -7.94 17.83
C GLY A 344 17.06 -6.84 17.53
N THR A 345 16.76 -5.97 18.49
CA THR A 345 15.83 -4.85 18.30
C THR A 345 16.53 -3.63 17.70
N PHE A 346 15.80 -2.81 16.95
CA PHE A 346 16.28 -1.52 16.45
C PHE A 346 15.32 -0.38 16.83
N ASN A 347 15.84 0.63 17.52
CA ASN A 347 15.11 1.86 17.80
C ASN A 347 15.84 3.05 17.17
N LEU A 348 15.15 3.81 16.35
CA LEU A 348 15.63 5.07 15.77
C LEU A 348 14.71 6.21 16.19
N LYS A 349 15.28 7.28 16.71
CA LYS A 349 14.60 8.56 16.92
C LYS A 349 15.36 9.65 16.17
N THR A 350 14.70 10.28 15.22
CA THR A 350 15.31 11.27 14.34
C THR A 350 14.26 12.24 13.80
N GLN A 351 14.67 13.40 13.30
CA GLN A 351 13.75 14.34 12.66
C GLN A 351 13.40 13.89 11.23
N ARG A 352 14.38 13.38 10.49
CA ARG A 352 14.25 12.93 9.10
C ARG A 352 15.17 11.73 8.88
N LEU A 353 14.67 10.73 8.17
CA LEU A 353 15.45 9.59 7.71
C LEU A 353 15.52 9.59 6.18
N ASP A 354 16.72 9.77 5.62
CA ASP A 354 16.98 9.53 4.19
C ASP A 354 17.62 8.15 4.04
N ASN A 355 16.83 7.16 3.64
CA ASN A 355 17.24 5.76 3.41
C ASN A 355 17.22 5.41 1.91
N ARG A 356 17.40 6.39 1.01
CA ARG A 356 17.37 6.11 -0.43
C ARG A 356 18.52 5.17 -0.82
N HIS A 357 18.18 4.07 -1.50
CA HIS A 357 19.12 2.97 -1.81
C HIS A 357 19.82 2.35 -0.59
N GLY A 358 19.44 2.75 0.63
CA GLY A 358 20.00 2.28 1.88
C GLY A 358 19.24 1.07 2.43
N GLN A 359 19.78 0.53 3.50
CA GLN A 359 19.22 -0.60 4.23
C GLN A 359 19.06 -0.26 5.71
N VAL A 360 17.84 -0.40 6.19
CA VAL A 360 17.49 -0.45 7.61
C VAL A 360 16.95 -1.85 7.88
N GLN A 361 17.62 -2.63 8.73
CA GLN A 361 17.17 -3.99 8.99
C GLN A 361 17.42 -4.44 10.42
N ALA A 362 16.42 -5.10 11.02
CA ALA A 362 16.57 -5.80 12.28
C ALA A 362 16.02 -7.23 12.21
N VAL A 363 16.61 -8.14 12.99
CA VAL A 363 16.09 -9.50 13.17
C VAL A 363 14.87 -9.51 14.10
N GLY A 364 14.86 -8.66 15.13
CA GLY A 364 13.74 -8.46 16.05
C GLY A 364 12.95 -7.19 15.75
N ASP A 365 12.27 -6.67 16.77
CA ASP A 365 11.36 -5.53 16.61
C ASP A 365 12.10 -4.25 16.20
N THR A 366 11.47 -3.50 15.29
CA THR A 366 11.98 -2.22 14.81
C THR A 366 10.97 -1.12 15.09
N ALA A 367 11.38 -0.08 15.80
CA ALA A 367 10.62 1.14 16.00
C ALA A 367 11.37 2.33 15.41
N LEU A 368 10.78 2.94 14.38
CA LEU A 368 11.31 4.13 13.73
C LEU A 368 10.39 5.31 14.06
N ASN A 369 10.88 6.22 14.88
CA ASN A 369 10.20 7.45 15.25
C ASN A 369 10.86 8.61 14.49
N VAL A 370 10.25 9.00 13.37
CA VAL A 370 10.80 9.97 12.42
C VAL A 370 9.86 11.16 12.31
N GLU A 371 10.19 12.29 12.93
CA GLU A 371 9.24 13.41 13.09
C GLU A 371 8.58 13.89 11.78
N THR A 372 9.38 14.10 10.73
CA THR A 372 8.93 14.81 9.52
C THR A 372 8.80 13.90 8.30
N GLN A 373 9.86 13.21 7.90
CA GLN A 373 9.84 12.42 6.68
C GLN A 373 10.78 11.22 6.74
N THR A 374 10.28 10.09 6.25
CA THR A 374 11.08 8.91 5.89
C THR A 374 11.11 8.77 4.37
N ASP A 375 12.29 8.88 3.77
CA ASP A 375 12.50 8.63 2.34
C ASP A 375 13.19 7.28 2.14
N ASN A 376 12.44 6.29 1.69
CA ASN A 376 12.89 4.93 1.40
C ASN A 376 12.92 4.66 -0.12
N THR A 377 13.07 5.69 -0.95
CA THR A 377 13.06 5.49 -2.42
C THR A 377 14.15 4.51 -2.85
N GLY A 378 13.77 3.41 -3.48
CA GLY A 378 14.69 2.34 -3.88
C GLY A 378 15.45 1.65 -2.73
N GLY A 379 15.08 1.91 -1.48
CA GLY A 379 15.71 1.37 -0.27
C GLY A 379 14.91 0.22 0.37
N LEU A 380 15.45 -0.32 1.46
CA LEU A 380 14.83 -1.37 2.28
C LEU A 380 14.70 -0.93 3.73
N ILE A 381 13.51 -1.11 4.30
CA ILE A 381 13.26 -1.10 5.74
C ILE A 381 12.62 -2.44 6.11
N ARG A 382 13.34 -3.29 6.85
CA ARG A 382 12.91 -4.65 7.18
C ARG A 382 13.00 -4.95 8.68
N SER A 383 11.97 -5.60 9.21
CA SER A 383 11.97 -6.20 10.54
C SER A 383 11.67 -7.69 10.45
N GLY A 384 12.35 -8.53 11.22
CA GLY A 384 12.02 -9.95 11.31
C GLY A 384 10.72 -10.24 12.06
N THR A 385 10.25 -9.29 12.89
CA THR A 385 9.04 -9.41 13.71
C THR A 385 8.10 -8.23 13.46
N GLN A 386 8.00 -7.26 14.38
CA GLN A 386 7.19 -6.05 14.22
C GLN A 386 8.02 -4.90 13.65
N LEU A 387 7.49 -4.20 12.65
CA LEU A 387 7.95 -2.87 12.24
C LEU A 387 6.88 -1.86 12.63
N SER A 388 7.24 -0.87 13.44
CA SER A 388 6.42 0.31 13.75
C SER A 388 7.13 1.54 13.19
N LEU A 389 6.52 2.19 12.20
CA LEU A 389 7.03 3.42 11.61
C LEU A 389 6.06 4.56 11.92
N ASN A 390 6.53 5.55 12.68
CA ASN A 390 5.84 6.79 12.95
C ASN A 390 6.52 7.91 12.15
N THR A 391 5.82 8.50 11.19
CA THR A 391 6.37 9.62 10.40
C THR A 391 5.29 10.48 9.77
N ALA A 392 5.47 11.81 9.65
CA ALA A 392 4.45 12.62 8.98
C ALA A 392 4.31 12.24 7.48
N HIS A 393 5.45 12.10 6.78
CA HIS A 393 5.47 11.73 5.36
C HIS A 393 6.35 10.50 5.11
N LEU A 394 5.77 9.44 4.54
CA LEU A 394 6.52 8.28 4.05
C LEU A 394 6.62 8.34 2.53
N ILE A 395 7.83 8.36 1.99
CA ILE A 395 8.12 8.15 0.57
C ILE A 395 8.72 6.75 0.42
N ASN A 396 8.03 5.84 -0.25
CA ASN A 396 8.41 4.45 -0.46
C ASN A 396 8.40 4.07 -1.96
N ARG A 397 8.86 4.99 -2.81
CA ARG A 397 8.81 4.83 -4.27
C ARG A 397 9.84 3.85 -4.82
N ASP A 398 9.54 3.24 -5.96
CA ASP A 398 10.47 2.38 -6.71
C ASP A 398 11.01 1.19 -5.89
N THR A 399 10.15 0.64 -5.02
CA THR A 399 10.49 -0.44 -4.08
C THR A 399 9.74 -1.76 -4.33
N ALA A 400 9.06 -1.89 -5.48
CA ALA A 400 8.34 -3.12 -5.81
C ALA A 400 9.23 -4.38 -5.96
N GLN A 401 10.53 -4.23 -6.17
CA GLN A 401 11.47 -5.34 -6.34
C GLN A 401 11.68 -6.13 -5.02
N THR A 402 12.28 -7.32 -5.13
CA THR A 402 12.72 -8.11 -3.97
C THR A 402 13.77 -7.36 -3.17
N ASP A 403 13.78 -7.55 -1.85
CA ASP A 403 14.70 -6.87 -0.93
C ASP A 403 14.63 -5.33 -0.98
N LYS A 404 13.44 -4.81 -1.29
CA LYS A 404 13.12 -3.38 -1.21
C LYS A 404 11.74 -3.16 -0.60
N GLY A 405 11.52 -1.93 -0.13
CA GLY A 405 10.24 -1.48 0.43
C GLY A 405 10.21 -1.64 1.93
N LEU A 406 9.00 -1.71 2.47
CA LEU A 406 8.78 -1.97 3.89
C LEU A 406 8.34 -3.42 4.05
N GLU A 407 9.08 -4.19 4.85
CA GLU A 407 8.82 -5.62 5.05
C GLU A 407 8.88 -6.00 6.53
N ALA A 408 7.84 -6.69 7.01
CA ALA A 408 7.84 -7.23 8.37
C ALA A 408 6.93 -8.46 8.52
N HIS A 409 6.98 -9.12 9.67
CA HIS A 409 5.92 -10.08 10.03
C HIS A 409 4.62 -9.32 10.31
N ASN A 410 4.72 -8.27 11.14
CA ASN A 410 3.65 -7.31 11.39
C ASN A 410 4.15 -5.90 11.06
N LEU A 411 3.43 -5.17 10.23
CA LEU A 411 3.78 -3.82 9.81
C LEU A 411 2.72 -2.85 10.31
N THR A 412 3.13 -1.84 11.08
CA THR A 412 2.32 -0.69 11.44
C THR A 412 2.96 0.57 10.87
N VAL A 413 2.21 1.31 10.06
CA VAL A 413 2.60 2.63 9.53
C VAL A 413 1.62 3.67 10.06
N ASN A 414 2.14 4.62 10.83
CA ASN A 414 1.40 5.78 11.32
C ASN A 414 1.93 7.01 10.58
N ALA A 415 1.12 7.55 9.67
CA ALA A 415 1.54 8.69 8.86
C ALA A 415 0.40 9.64 8.49
N GLN A 416 0.75 10.85 8.07
CA GLN A 416 -0.22 11.74 7.44
C GLN A 416 -0.35 11.39 5.96
N GLN A 417 0.79 11.24 5.29
CA GLN A 417 0.86 10.93 3.87
C GLN A 417 1.79 9.75 3.61
N VAL A 418 1.36 8.85 2.74
CA VAL A 418 2.16 7.73 2.26
C VAL A 418 2.18 7.74 0.75
N ASP A 419 3.39 7.86 0.18
CA ASP A 419 3.65 7.70 -1.24
C ASP A 419 4.30 6.33 -1.49
N ASN A 420 3.49 5.39 -1.93
CA ASN A 420 3.86 4.04 -2.31
C ASN A 420 3.80 3.84 -3.84
N ASN A 421 4.05 4.89 -4.63
CA ASN A 421 4.03 4.80 -6.10
C ASN A 421 5.14 3.86 -6.61
N GLN A 422 4.78 2.82 -7.37
CA GLN A 422 5.68 1.71 -7.73
C GLN A 422 6.40 1.10 -6.52
N GLY A 423 5.80 1.24 -5.34
CA GLY A 423 6.35 0.85 -4.06
C GLY A 423 5.74 -0.45 -3.54
N ALA A 424 6.31 -0.95 -2.44
CA ALA A 424 5.75 -2.09 -1.73
C ALA A 424 5.77 -1.92 -0.21
N LEU A 425 4.59 -2.14 0.38
CA LEU A 425 4.38 -2.35 1.80
C LEU A 425 3.92 -3.79 2.01
N ARG A 426 4.71 -4.61 2.71
CA ARG A 426 4.48 -6.05 2.84
C ARG A 426 4.53 -6.50 4.30
N ALA A 427 3.50 -7.21 4.71
CA ALA A 427 3.48 -7.91 6.00
C ALA A 427 3.20 -9.40 5.82
N ALA A 428 3.97 -10.28 6.46
CA ALA A 428 3.70 -11.72 6.41
C ALA A 428 2.41 -12.11 7.18
N ASN A 429 1.98 -11.30 8.14
CA ASN A 429 0.81 -11.55 8.98
C ASN A 429 -0.19 -10.38 8.92
N ARG A 430 0.15 -9.22 9.50
CA ARG A 430 -0.76 -8.08 9.61
C ARG A 430 -0.10 -6.79 9.13
N LEU A 431 -0.78 -6.06 8.25
CA LEU A 431 -0.43 -4.69 7.86
C LEU A 431 -1.52 -3.75 8.36
N GLN A 432 -1.15 -2.79 9.20
CA GLN A 432 -2.02 -1.69 9.61
C GLN A 432 -1.41 -0.37 9.16
N ALA A 433 -2.14 0.35 8.33
CA ALA A 433 -1.77 1.68 7.86
C ALA A 433 -2.77 2.69 8.42
N ASN A 434 -2.37 3.36 9.51
CA ASN A 434 -3.12 4.46 10.09
C ASN A 434 -2.67 5.75 9.36
N ILE A 435 -3.45 6.19 8.37
CA ILE A 435 -3.11 7.30 7.48
C ILE A 435 -4.19 8.39 7.58
N SER A 436 -3.80 9.60 7.95
CA SER A 436 -4.78 10.67 8.23
C SER A 436 -5.12 11.57 7.04
N GLN A 437 -4.34 11.57 5.95
CA GLN A 437 -4.59 12.43 4.78
C GLN A 437 -4.61 11.65 3.45
N SER A 438 -3.49 11.06 3.03
CA SER A 438 -3.42 10.46 1.70
C SER A 438 -2.53 9.21 1.61
N LEU A 439 -3.00 8.24 0.83
CA LEU A 439 -2.24 7.07 0.40
C LEU A 439 -2.19 7.05 -1.13
N ASN A 440 -1.02 7.32 -1.71
CA ASN A 440 -0.78 7.10 -3.12
C ASN A 440 -0.16 5.71 -3.33
N ASN A 441 -0.97 4.76 -3.77
CA ASN A 441 -0.57 3.40 -4.13
C ASN A 441 -0.58 3.18 -5.66
N THR A 442 -0.31 4.23 -6.46
CA THR A 442 -0.28 4.11 -7.93
C THR A 442 0.75 3.08 -8.38
N GLN A 443 0.34 2.07 -9.14
CA GLN A 443 1.20 0.92 -9.55
C GLN A 443 1.93 0.24 -8.37
N GLY A 444 1.45 0.45 -7.14
CA GLY A 444 2.07 -0.03 -5.91
C GLY A 444 1.39 -1.28 -5.36
N LEU A 445 2.04 -1.89 -4.38
CA LEU A 445 1.53 -3.04 -3.65
C LEU A 445 1.42 -2.73 -2.16
N VAL A 446 0.23 -2.94 -1.59
CA VAL A 446 0.02 -3.04 -0.14
C VAL A 446 -0.53 -4.43 0.14
N SER A 447 0.26 -5.26 0.83
CA SER A 447 -0.01 -6.69 0.97
C SER A 447 0.17 -7.19 2.40
N ALA A 448 -0.78 -7.99 2.85
CA ALA A 448 -0.69 -8.71 4.13
C ALA A 448 -1.00 -10.21 3.98
N GLY A 449 -0.21 -11.07 4.60
CA GLY A 449 -0.46 -12.52 4.56
C GLY A 449 -1.75 -12.96 5.26
N LYS A 450 -2.28 -12.17 6.22
CA LYS A 450 -3.59 -12.42 6.84
C LYS A 450 -4.50 -11.20 6.80
N GLN A 451 -4.16 -10.11 7.50
CA GLN A 451 -5.04 -8.95 7.63
C GLN A 451 -4.39 -7.67 7.14
N LEU A 452 -5.07 -6.97 6.25
CA LEU A 452 -4.76 -5.61 5.83
C LEU A 452 -5.82 -4.67 6.42
N THR A 453 -5.38 -3.67 7.17
CA THR A 453 -6.25 -2.59 7.66
C THR A 453 -5.69 -1.26 7.19
N ILE A 454 -6.50 -0.46 6.51
CA ILE A 454 -6.18 0.91 6.09
C ILE A 454 -7.27 1.81 6.65
N ASN A 455 -6.92 2.70 7.56
CA ASN A 455 -7.86 3.53 8.28
C ASN A 455 -7.28 4.91 8.61
N SER A 456 -8.16 5.87 8.88
CA SER A 456 -7.81 7.14 9.53
C SER A 456 -7.95 7.02 11.04
N GLU A 457 -7.15 7.77 11.80
CA GLU A 457 -7.39 7.94 13.24
C GLU A 457 -8.63 8.82 13.48
N THR A 458 -9.57 8.26 14.26
CA THR A 458 -10.72 8.83 14.98
C THR A 458 -11.56 9.99 14.38
N GLN A 459 -12.85 9.66 14.22
CA GLN A 459 -14.06 10.52 14.14
C GLN A 459 -14.49 11.11 12.78
N GLN A 460 -13.59 11.45 11.86
CA GLN A 460 -13.96 11.77 10.47
C GLN A 460 -12.86 11.29 9.50
N PRO A 461 -13.14 10.33 8.60
CA PRO A 461 -12.13 9.89 7.64
C PRO A 461 -11.89 11.00 6.61
N HIS A 462 -10.71 11.61 6.64
CA HIS A 462 -10.19 12.50 5.58
C HIS A 462 -9.22 11.77 4.63
N LEU A 463 -9.06 10.46 4.82
CA LEU A 463 -8.11 9.66 4.06
C LEU A 463 -8.56 9.51 2.61
N ARG A 464 -7.78 10.02 1.66
CA ARG A 464 -7.96 9.77 0.24
C ARG A 464 -6.95 8.73 -0.24
N ILE A 465 -7.44 7.63 -0.79
CA ILE A 465 -6.61 6.54 -1.33
C ILE A 465 -6.62 6.61 -2.86
N ASN A 466 -5.47 6.89 -3.46
CA ASN A 466 -5.26 6.69 -4.89
C ASN A 466 -4.65 5.30 -5.10
N ASN A 467 -5.43 4.35 -5.61
CA ASN A 467 -5.01 2.98 -5.90
C ASN A 467 -4.90 2.71 -7.41
N GLN A 468 -4.63 3.74 -8.22
CA GLN A 468 -4.56 3.63 -9.68
C GLN A 468 -3.59 2.56 -10.14
N GLN A 469 -4.09 1.51 -10.81
CA GLN A 469 -3.30 0.34 -11.22
C GLN A 469 -2.53 -0.34 -10.07
N GLY A 470 -2.84 0.00 -8.81
CA GLY A 470 -2.26 -0.56 -7.61
C GLY A 470 -3.01 -1.80 -7.13
N THR A 471 -2.43 -2.50 -6.17
CA THR A 471 -3.04 -3.67 -5.54
C THR A 471 -3.08 -3.50 -4.02
N LEU A 472 -4.27 -3.66 -3.46
CA LEU A 472 -4.52 -3.84 -2.02
C LEU A 472 -4.98 -5.28 -1.80
N ILE A 473 -4.21 -6.08 -1.06
CA ILE A 473 -4.48 -7.53 -0.93
C ILE A 473 -4.21 -8.09 0.46
N ALA A 474 -5.08 -9.02 0.91
CA ALA A 474 -4.80 -9.85 2.07
C ALA A 474 -5.24 -11.31 1.95
N GLY A 475 -4.62 -12.18 2.75
CA GLY A 475 -4.92 -13.62 2.78
C GLY A 475 -6.17 -14.02 3.59
N LYS A 476 -6.71 -13.16 4.45
CA LYS A 476 -7.89 -13.47 5.28
C LYS A 476 -8.90 -12.32 5.40
N GLN A 477 -8.42 -11.09 5.58
CA GLN A 477 -9.28 -9.93 5.82
C GLN A 477 -8.67 -8.67 5.21
N VAL A 478 -9.47 -7.90 4.48
CA VAL A 478 -9.14 -6.53 4.06
C VAL A 478 -10.16 -5.58 4.68
N ASP A 479 -9.71 -4.62 5.48
CA ASP A 479 -10.53 -3.57 6.08
C ASP A 479 -10.05 -2.21 5.58
N ILE A 480 -10.90 -1.46 4.87
CA ILE A 480 -10.60 -0.13 4.35
C ILE A 480 -11.66 0.84 4.85
N ASN A 481 -11.23 1.92 5.51
CA ASN A 481 -12.07 3.03 5.91
C ASN A 481 -11.42 4.35 5.46
N ALA A 482 -12.05 5.02 4.50
CA ALA A 482 -11.49 6.19 3.82
C ALA A 482 -12.58 7.20 3.46
N GLU A 483 -12.18 8.45 3.19
CA GLU A 483 -13.06 9.44 2.57
C GLU A 483 -13.39 9.00 1.14
N ALA A 484 -12.33 8.75 0.37
CA ALA A 484 -12.39 8.43 -1.05
C ALA A 484 -11.36 7.35 -1.42
N LEU A 485 -11.71 6.53 -2.42
CA LEU A 485 -10.85 5.49 -2.98
C LEU A 485 -10.94 5.52 -4.50
N SER A 486 -9.80 5.57 -5.20
CA SER A 486 -9.80 5.41 -6.66
C SER A 486 -10.24 3.98 -7.01
N GLY A 487 -11.14 3.84 -7.97
CA GLY A 487 -11.74 2.55 -8.29
C GLY A 487 -11.08 1.79 -9.43
N ASP A 488 -9.95 2.26 -9.96
CA ASP A 488 -9.21 1.73 -11.10
C ASP A 488 -8.05 0.78 -10.72
N GLY A 489 -7.99 0.37 -9.46
CA GLY A 489 -7.03 -0.60 -8.93
C GLY A 489 -7.62 -2.00 -8.68
N GLN A 490 -6.82 -2.84 -8.01
CA GLN A 490 -7.24 -4.15 -7.52
C GLN A 490 -7.49 -4.11 -6.01
N LEU A 491 -8.65 -4.59 -5.58
CA LEU A 491 -9.01 -4.83 -4.18
C LEU A 491 -9.29 -6.33 -4.01
N LEU A 492 -8.43 -7.05 -3.28
CA LEU A 492 -8.45 -8.51 -3.26
C LEU A 492 -8.38 -9.08 -1.84
N SER A 493 -9.21 -10.07 -1.53
CA SER A 493 -9.10 -10.85 -0.30
C SER A 493 -9.31 -12.34 -0.56
N GLN A 494 -8.41 -13.17 -0.04
CA GLN A 494 -8.63 -14.63 -0.03
C GLN A 494 -9.63 -15.09 1.06
N GLY A 495 -10.09 -14.16 1.91
CA GLY A 495 -11.19 -14.37 2.85
C GLY A 495 -12.21 -13.25 2.73
N ASP A 496 -12.44 -12.53 3.81
CA ASP A 496 -13.45 -11.49 3.93
C ASP A 496 -12.88 -10.10 3.58
N MET A 497 -13.76 -9.16 3.22
CA MET A 497 -13.41 -7.79 2.88
C MET A 497 -14.51 -6.82 3.35
N ALA A 498 -14.09 -5.71 3.94
CA ALA A 498 -14.94 -4.59 4.30
C ALA A 498 -14.34 -3.29 3.78
N VAL A 499 -15.11 -2.52 3.00
CA VAL A 499 -14.74 -1.22 2.45
C VAL A 499 -15.82 -0.22 2.83
N THR A 500 -15.45 0.84 3.53
CA THR A 500 -16.34 1.95 3.91
C THR A 500 -15.77 3.26 3.37
N LEU A 501 -16.60 3.97 2.62
CA LEU A 501 -16.27 5.25 1.98
C LEU A 501 -17.31 6.31 2.36
N THR A 502 -16.92 7.59 2.35
CA THR A 502 -17.85 8.71 2.58
C THR A 502 -18.16 9.52 1.32
N GLU A 503 -17.33 9.42 0.28
CA GLU A 503 -17.56 10.00 -1.04
C GLU A 503 -18.06 8.96 -2.05
N ASP A 504 -18.46 9.45 -3.23
CA ASP A 504 -18.79 8.65 -4.40
C ASP A 504 -17.65 7.68 -4.76
N PHE A 505 -18.02 6.48 -5.21
CA PHE A 505 -17.08 5.46 -5.66
C PHE A 505 -17.35 5.10 -7.12
N HIS A 506 -16.43 5.46 -8.00
CA HIS A 506 -16.44 5.04 -9.40
C HIS A 506 -15.50 3.85 -9.58
N HIS A 507 -16.08 2.65 -9.66
CA HIS A 507 -15.36 1.40 -9.76
C HIS A 507 -15.16 0.95 -11.21
N THR A 508 -13.91 0.93 -11.66
CA THR A 508 -13.50 0.51 -13.02
C THR A 508 -12.49 -0.64 -13.02
N GLY A 509 -11.97 -1.00 -11.84
CA GLY A 509 -11.00 -2.05 -11.58
C GLY A 509 -11.64 -3.39 -11.20
N ASN A 510 -11.05 -4.10 -10.24
CA ASN A 510 -11.60 -5.39 -9.79
C ASN A 510 -11.63 -5.46 -8.26
N THR A 511 -12.78 -5.84 -7.73
CA THR A 511 -13.01 -6.03 -6.29
C THR A 511 -13.50 -7.46 -6.06
N ALA A 512 -12.70 -8.28 -5.37
CA ALA A 512 -13.02 -9.67 -5.13
C ALA A 512 -12.66 -10.14 -3.72
N ALA A 513 -13.60 -10.78 -3.04
CA ALA A 513 -13.40 -11.50 -1.79
C ALA A 513 -13.83 -12.97 -1.95
N ASN A 514 -13.01 -13.93 -1.56
CA ASN A 514 -13.42 -15.34 -1.59
C ASN A 514 -14.45 -15.69 -0.49
N GLY A 515 -14.54 -14.88 0.55
CA GLY A 515 -15.52 -14.96 1.62
C GLY A 515 -16.64 -13.94 1.45
N ASN A 516 -16.81 -13.09 2.46
CA ASN A 516 -17.80 -12.01 2.49
C ASN A 516 -17.22 -10.70 1.97
N LEU A 517 -18.00 -9.93 1.24
CA LEU A 517 -17.67 -8.55 0.88
C LEU A 517 -18.73 -7.61 1.43
N THR A 518 -18.32 -6.65 2.25
CA THR A 518 -19.13 -5.49 2.62
C THR A 518 -18.57 -4.26 1.93
N LEU A 519 -19.36 -3.59 1.09
CA LEU A 519 -18.99 -2.34 0.43
C LEU A 519 -20.04 -1.28 0.76
N LYS A 520 -19.63 -0.24 1.48
CA LYS A 520 -20.50 0.85 1.90
C LYS A 520 -19.94 2.18 1.42
N THR A 521 -20.79 2.99 0.81
CA THR A 521 -20.50 4.41 0.54
C THR A 521 -21.70 5.26 0.95
N SER A 522 -21.48 6.41 1.59
CA SER A 522 -22.57 7.39 1.78
C SER A 522 -22.91 8.17 0.51
N GLY A 523 -22.08 8.06 -0.53
CA GLY A 523 -22.29 8.67 -1.84
C GLY A 523 -22.87 7.71 -2.87
N ASN A 524 -22.65 8.04 -4.15
CA ASN A 524 -23.07 7.25 -5.30
C ASN A 524 -22.03 6.16 -5.61
N LEU A 525 -22.49 4.98 -6.02
CA LEU A 525 -21.66 3.91 -6.56
C LEU A 525 -21.90 3.76 -8.06
N LEU A 526 -20.88 3.99 -8.89
CA LEU A 526 -20.87 3.64 -10.31
C LEU A 526 -19.97 2.42 -10.50
N ASN A 527 -20.54 1.28 -10.87
CA ASN A 527 -19.81 0.05 -11.17
C ASN A 527 -19.73 -0.18 -12.68
N ASP A 528 -18.52 -0.15 -13.22
CA ASP A 528 -18.21 -0.44 -14.62
C ASP A 528 -17.50 -1.79 -14.82
N ARG A 529 -17.28 -2.54 -13.74
CA ARG A 529 -16.56 -3.82 -13.79
C ARG A 529 -17.04 -4.80 -12.73
N GLN A 530 -16.15 -5.54 -12.07
CA GLN A 530 -16.51 -6.71 -11.27
C GLN A 530 -16.41 -6.43 -9.77
N ILE A 531 -17.55 -6.59 -9.09
CA ILE A 531 -17.66 -6.65 -7.63
C ILE A 531 -18.15 -8.05 -7.25
N LYS A 532 -17.27 -8.87 -6.68
CA LYS A 532 -17.55 -10.28 -6.41
C LYS A 532 -17.27 -10.70 -4.97
N ALA A 533 -18.13 -11.57 -4.46
CA ALA A 533 -17.90 -12.30 -3.22
C ALA A 533 -18.14 -13.80 -3.40
N GLY A 534 -17.34 -14.66 -2.77
CA GLY A 534 -17.55 -16.10 -2.84
C GLY A 534 -18.75 -16.57 -2.01
N ARG A 535 -19.06 -15.90 -0.89
CA ARG A 535 -20.17 -16.27 0.00
C ARG A 535 -21.29 -15.25 0.00
N ALA A 536 -21.09 -14.10 0.62
CA ALA A 536 -22.11 -13.05 0.74
C ALA A 536 -21.53 -11.68 0.37
N LEU A 537 -22.27 -10.91 -0.42
CA LEU A 537 -22.02 -9.53 -0.74
C LEU A 537 -23.10 -8.66 -0.08
N HIS A 538 -22.68 -7.66 0.69
CA HIS A 538 -23.54 -6.61 1.21
C HIS A 538 -23.06 -5.26 0.67
N LEU A 539 -23.91 -4.61 -0.13
CA LEU A 539 -23.64 -3.33 -0.77
C LEU A 539 -24.62 -2.29 -0.24
N ASP A 540 -24.12 -1.15 0.24
CA ASP A 540 -24.91 -0.01 0.71
C ASP A 540 -24.43 1.27 0.01
N ALA A 541 -25.35 1.99 -0.65
CA ALA A 541 -25.03 3.23 -1.37
C ALA A 541 -26.24 4.18 -1.44
N GLN A 542 -26.01 5.50 -1.62
CA GLN A 542 -27.09 6.45 -1.85
C GLN A 542 -27.81 6.18 -3.18
N ASN A 543 -27.03 6.10 -4.26
CA ASN A 543 -27.47 5.65 -5.59
C ASN A 543 -26.50 4.59 -6.11
N LEU A 544 -27.00 3.67 -6.93
CA LEU A 544 -26.17 2.67 -7.61
C LEU A 544 -26.43 2.72 -9.11
N THR A 545 -25.37 2.86 -9.90
CA THR A 545 -25.40 2.58 -11.33
C THR A 545 -24.49 1.38 -11.63
N ASN A 546 -25.09 0.26 -12.02
CA ASN A 546 -24.36 -0.89 -12.54
C ASN A 546 -24.41 -0.84 -14.06
N SER A 547 -23.33 -0.40 -14.70
CA SER A 547 -23.29 -0.15 -16.14
C SER A 547 -23.27 -1.45 -16.95
N ALA A 548 -23.35 -1.36 -18.27
CA ALA A 548 -23.41 -2.54 -19.15
C ALA A 548 -22.19 -3.47 -19.02
N ALA A 549 -21.03 -2.95 -18.61
CA ALA A 549 -19.82 -3.73 -18.34
C ALA A 549 -19.73 -4.21 -16.87
N GLY A 550 -20.60 -3.68 -16.00
CA GLY A 550 -20.69 -3.98 -14.59
C GLY A 550 -21.29 -5.35 -14.29
N GLU A 551 -20.68 -6.03 -13.33
CA GLU A 551 -21.12 -7.28 -12.74
C GLU A 551 -21.04 -7.19 -11.21
N ILE A 552 -22.16 -7.45 -10.55
CA ILE A 552 -22.27 -7.56 -9.10
C ILE A 552 -22.78 -8.97 -8.79
N SER A 553 -21.94 -9.81 -8.19
CA SER A 553 -22.31 -11.23 -8.01
C SER A 553 -21.72 -11.88 -6.77
N ALA A 554 -22.50 -12.72 -6.10
CA ALA A 554 -22.04 -13.55 -4.98
C ALA A 554 -22.91 -14.80 -4.78
N GLY A 555 -22.55 -15.68 -3.84
CA GLY A 555 -23.46 -16.74 -3.40
C GLY A 555 -24.78 -16.17 -2.84
N GLN A 556 -24.69 -15.09 -2.05
CA GLN A 556 -25.81 -14.26 -1.63
C GLN A 556 -25.49 -12.79 -1.90
N THR A 557 -26.31 -12.13 -2.72
CA THR A 557 -26.14 -10.72 -3.11
C THR A 557 -27.21 -9.88 -2.43
N HIS A 558 -26.81 -9.06 -1.46
CA HIS A 558 -27.67 -8.13 -0.75
C HIS A 558 -27.30 -6.70 -1.11
N ILE A 559 -28.23 -5.96 -1.72
CA ILE A 559 -28.02 -4.59 -2.18
C ILE A 559 -29.04 -3.67 -1.53
N GLN A 560 -28.57 -2.69 -0.77
CA GLN A 560 -29.33 -1.59 -0.20
C GLN A 560 -28.97 -0.30 -0.94
N VAL A 561 -29.94 0.28 -1.62
CA VAL A 561 -29.82 1.60 -2.24
C VAL A 561 -30.86 2.52 -1.61
N HIS A 562 -30.45 3.70 -1.19
CA HIS A 562 -31.37 4.61 -0.48
C HIS A 562 -32.29 5.40 -1.41
N ASP A 563 -31.89 5.61 -2.67
CA ASP A 563 -32.69 6.30 -3.66
C ASP A 563 -32.85 5.49 -4.96
N THR A 564 -31.98 5.69 -5.96
CA THR A 564 -32.15 5.07 -7.28
C THR A 564 -31.07 4.04 -7.59
N LEU A 565 -31.51 2.84 -8.01
CA LEU A 565 -30.67 1.80 -8.61
C LEU A 565 -30.92 1.76 -10.12
N ASN A 566 -29.91 2.08 -10.91
CA ASN A 566 -29.90 1.91 -12.37
C ASN A 566 -29.06 0.68 -12.72
N ASN A 567 -29.67 -0.32 -13.36
CA ASN A 567 -29.00 -1.52 -13.83
C ASN A 567 -29.10 -1.63 -15.36
N THR A 568 -27.94 -1.62 -16.00
CA THR A 568 -27.76 -2.02 -17.41
C THR A 568 -26.79 -3.20 -17.54
N GLY A 569 -26.15 -3.61 -16.44
CA GLY A 569 -25.22 -4.74 -16.35
C GLY A 569 -25.85 -6.02 -15.79
N LEU A 570 -25.03 -6.82 -15.09
CA LEU A 570 -25.45 -8.04 -14.41
C LEU A 570 -25.47 -7.85 -12.89
N ILE A 571 -26.56 -8.25 -12.25
CA ILE A 571 -26.67 -8.51 -10.81
C ILE A 571 -27.12 -9.96 -10.64
N ASP A 572 -26.36 -10.80 -9.93
CA ASP A 572 -26.66 -12.24 -9.81
C ASP A 572 -26.28 -12.80 -8.43
N GLY A 573 -26.88 -13.93 -8.08
CA GLY A 573 -26.51 -14.75 -6.93
C GLY A 573 -27.39 -15.99 -6.77
N GLY A 574 -27.14 -16.76 -5.70
CA GLY A 574 -28.08 -17.80 -5.28
C GLY A 574 -29.31 -17.16 -4.64
N LEU A 575 -29.10 -16.32 -3.62
CA LEU A 575 -30.08 -15.35 -3.16
C LEU A 575 -29.70 -13.96 -3.68
N THR A 576 -30.59 -13.30 -4.40
CA THR A 576 -30.44 -11.88 -4.75
C THR A 576 -31.55 -11.09 -4.06
N HIS A 577 -31.16 -10.24 -3.11
CA HIS A 577 -32.06 -9.36 -2.37
C HIS A 577 -31.69 -7.90 -2.62
N LEU A 578 -32.63 -7.12 -3.13
CA LEU A 578 -32.41 -5.73 -3.52
C LEU A 578 -33.50 -4.85 -2.93
N THR A 579 -33.09 -3.76 -2.30
CA THR A 579 -33.97 -2.73 -1.77
C THR A 579 -33.59 -1.36 -2.35
N ALA A 580 -34.54 -0.62 -2.95
CA ALA A 580 -34.33 0.72 -3.51
C ALA A 580 -35.62 1.55 -3.50
N ASN A 581 -35.58 2.89 -3.52
CA ASN A 581 -36.81 3.65 -3.78
C ASN A 581 -37.25 3.47 -5.23
N THR A 582 -36.31 3.62 -6.16
CA THR A 582 -36.53 3.40 -7.60
C THR A 582 -35.54 2.39 -8.13
N LEU A 583 -36.04 1.33 -8.77
CA LEU A 583 -35.23 0.36 -9.50
C LEU A 583 -35.48 0.52 -11.00
N ASN A 584 -34.48 0.92 -11.76
CA ASN A 584 -34.50 0.98 -13.21
C ASN A 584 -33.63 -0.14 -13.78
N ASN A 585 -34.24 -1.22 -14.26
CA ASN A 585 -33.58 -2.26 -15.04
C ASN A 585 -33.85 -1.97 -16.52
N THR A 586 -32.84 -1.53 -17.26
CA THR A 586 -33.01 -1.04 -18.64
C THR A 586 -32.04 -1.68 -19.62
N GLY A 587 -32.45 -1.80 -20.89
CA GLY A 587 -31.56 -2.22 -21.97
C GLY A 587 -30.99 -3.63 -21.79
N THR A 588 -29.67 -3.72 -21.57
CA THR A 588 -28.96 -4.99 -21.29
C THR A 588 -29.05 -5.45 -19.84
N GLY A 589 -29.77 -4.71 -18.99
CA GLY A 589 -29.92 -4.98 -17.57
C GLY A 589 -30.46 -6.38 -17.30
N ARG A 590 -29.72 -7.12 -16.48
CA ARG A 590 -30.05 -8.46 -16.01
C ARG A 590 -29.97 -8.52 -14.50
N ILE A 591 -31.05 -8.95 -13.87
CA ILE A 591 -31.12 -9.21 -12.43
C ILE A 591 -31.55 -10.67 -12.25
N TYR A 592 -30.66 -11.49 -11.71
CA TYR A 592 -30.83 -12.93 -11.59
C TYR A 592 -30.69 -13.42 -10.15
N GLY A 593 -31.30 -14.57 -9.87
CA GLY A 593 -31.20 -15.27 -8.58
C GLY A 593 -31.73 -16.71 -8.70
N ASP A 594 -31.39 -17.60 -7.77
CA ASP A 594 -32.21 -18.80 -7.55
C ASP A 594 -33.49 -18.37 -6.82
N GLN A 595 -33.30 -17.69 -5.69
CA GLN A 595 -34.31 -16.86 -5.05
C GLN A 595 -34.01 -15.38 -5.33
N LEU A 596 -34.97 -14.66 -5.90
CA LEU A 596 -34.88 -13.23 -6.17
C LEU A 596 -35.96 -12.49 -5.40
N ALA A 597 -35.56 -11.55 -4.56
CA ALA A 597 -36.45 -10.76 -3.72
C ALA A 597 -36.18 -9.26 -3.94
N LEU A 598 -37.19 -8.51 -4.38
CA LEU A 598 -37.09 -7.09 -4.70
C LEU A 598 -38.04 -6.28 -3.81
N GLN A 599 -37.53 -5.32 -3.05
CA GLN A 599 -38.32 -4.32 -2.32
C GLN A 599 -38.10 -2.95 -2.95
N THR A 600 -39.15 -2.37 -3.53
CA THR A 600 -39.02 -1.07 -4.22
C THR A 600 -40.19 -0.13 -3.98
N GLY A 601 -39.99 1.18 -4.17
CA GLY A 601 -41.10 2.12 -4.31
C GLY A 601 -41.68 2.06 -5.72
N THR A 602 -40.81 2.13 -6.73
CA THR A 602 -41.11 1.95 -8.16
C THR A 602 -40.11 0.99 -8.79
N LEU A 603 -40.59 0.00 -9.52
CA LEU A 603 -39.79 -0.92 -10.33
C LEU A 603 -40.08 -0.67 -11.80
N ASN A 604 -39.08 -0.22 -12.56
CA ASN A 604 -39.13 -0.05 -14.00
C ASN A 604 -38.25 -1.12 -14.66
N ASN A 605 -38.86 -1.99 -15.45
CA ASN A 605 -38.19 -2.97 -16.30
C ASN A 605 -38.58 -2.66 -17.75
N THR A 606 -37.65 -2.10 -18.53
CA THR A 606 -37.97 -1.60 -19.88
C THR A 606 -36.83 -1.81 -20.85
N ALA A 607 -37.14 -1.96 -22.13
CA ALA A 607 -36.10 -1.96 -23.15
C ALA A 607 -35.42 -0.59 -23.29
N GLN A 608 -34.17 -0.64 -23.70
CA GLN A 608 -33.40 0.53 -24.12
C GLN A 608 -32.52 0.10 -25.30
N ASP A 609 -32.42 0.95 -26.33
CA ASP A 609 -31.59 0.70 -27.51
C ASP A 609 -31.89 -0.66 -28.20
N GLY A 610 -33.17 -1.05 -28.23
CA GLY A 610 -33.65 -2.28 -28.85
C GLY A 610 -33.33 -3.57 -28.09
N LYS A 611 -32.79 -3.49 -26.86
CA LYS A 611 -32.56 -4.65 -25.99
C LYS A 611 -33.52 -4.63 -24.81
N ALA A 612 -34.14 -5.76 -24.55
CA ALA A 612 -35.08 -5.96 -23.47
C ALA A 612 -34.36 -6.34 -22.18
N ALA A 613 -34.68 -5.62 -21.10
CA ALA A 613 -34.17 -5.91 -19.77
C ALA A 613 -34.85 -7.15 -19.18
N VAL A 614 -34.11 -7.93 -18.39
CA VAL A 614 -34.58 -9.20 -17.83
C VAL A 614 -34.41 -9.23 -16.32
N ILE A 615 -35.49 -9.57 -15.62
CA ILE A 615 -35.49 -9.93 -14.20
C ILE A 615 -35.91 -11.39 -14.15
N ALA A 616 -35.05 -12.29 -13.64
CA ALA A 616 -35.35 -13.72 -13.65
C ALA A 616 -34.91 -14.48 -12.41
N ALA A 617 -35.72 -15.46 -11.99
CA ALA A 617 -35.39 -16.38 -10.90
C ALA A 617 -35.38 -17.84 -11.36
N ARG A 618 -34.47 -18.66 -10.81
CA ARG A 618 -34.38 -20.10 -11.12
C ARG A 618 -35.29 -20.97 -10.23
N ASP A 619 -35.69 -20.47 -9.06
CA ASP A 619 -36.60 -21.17 -8.14
C ASP A 619 -37.79 -20.31 -7.70
N ARG A 620 -37.58 -19.05 -7.28
CA ARG A 620 -38.65 -18.20 -6.73
C ARG A 620 -38.37 -16.72 -6.96
N LEU A 621 -39.40 -15.98 -7.38
CA LEU A 621 -39.37 -14.53 -7.51
C LEU A 621 -40.40 -13.85 -6.61
N ASP A 622 -39.97 -12.94 -5.75
CA ASP A 622 -40.84 -12.11 -4.90
C ASP A 622 -40.56 -10.63 -5.16
N ILE A 623 -41.62 -9.87 -5.49
CA ILE A 623 -41.55 -8.44 -5.75
C ILE A 623 -42.52 -7.72 -4.80
N GLY A 624 -41.98 -7.02 -3.82
CA GLY A 624 -42.69 -6.01 -3.03
C GLY A 624 -42.47 -4.64 -3.67
N THR A 625 -43.50 -4.03 -4.25
CA THR A 625 -43.38 -2.72 -4.90
C THR A 625 -44.64 -1.86 -4.81
N GLY A 626 -44.47 -0.54 -4.87
CA GLY A 626 -45.58 0.39 -4.99
C GLY A 626 -46.13 0.47 -6.42
N ILE A 627 -45.24 0.66 -7.41
CA ILE A 627 -45.56 0.64 -8.85
C ILE A 627 -44.63 -0.34 -9.54
N LEU A 628 -45.17 -1.25 -10.34
CA LEU A 628 -44.41 -2.10 -11.26
C LEU A 628 -44.70 -1.68 -12.70
N ASN A 629 -43.69 -1.24 -13.44
CA ASN A 629 -43.75 -0.96 -14.86
C ASN A 629 -42.87 -1.96 -15.63
N ASN A 630 -43.49 -2.88 -16.36
CA ASN A 630 -42.82 -3.81 -17.28
C ASN A 630 -43.23 -3.45 -18.72
N GLN A 631 -42.27 -3.02 -19.55
CA GLN A 631 -42.58 -2.38 -20.82
C GLN A 631 -41.66 -2.80 -21.97
N HIS A 632 -42.14 -2.72 -23.21
CA HIS A 632 -41.33 -2.80 -24.44
C HIS A 632 -40.48 -4.09 -24.54
N HIS A 633 -41.12 -5.24 -24.55
CA HIS A 633 -40.54 -6.59 -24.57
C HIS A 633 -39.70 -7.00 -23.35
N ALA A 634 -39.64 -6.16 -22.31
CA ALA A 634 -38.96 -6.53 -21.07
C ALA A 634 -39.60 -7.78 -20.44
N GLN A 635 -38.76 -8.58 -19.78
CA GLN A 635 -39.17 -9.88 -19.24
C GLN A 635 -38.99 -9.91 -17.73
N ILE A 636 -40.04 -10.33 -17.03
CA ILE A 636 -40.00 -10.74 -15.62
C ILE A 636 -40.37 -12.22 -15.60
N TYR A 637 -39.44 -13.07 -15.15
CA TYR A 637 -39.57 -14.52 -15.29
C TYR A 637 -39.20 -15.28 -14.00
N SER A 638 -39.91 -16.35 -13.70
CA SER A 638 -39.51 -17.31 -12.68
C SER A 638 -39.70 -18.72 -13.23
N VAL A 639 -38.71 -19.60 -13.10
CA VAL A 639 -38.91 -21.03 -13.41
C VAL A 639 -39.88 -21.68 -12.40
N GLY A 640 -39.89 -21.19 -11.16
CA GLY A 640 -40.81 -21.66 -10.12
C GLY A 640 -41.95 -20.69 -9.86
N ASP A 641 -42.21 -20.41 -8.58
CA ASP A 641 -43.33 -19.55 -8.17
C ASP A 641 -42.94 -18.07 -8.28
N MET A 642 -43.94 -17.22 -8.48
CA MET A 642 -43.79 -15.75 -8.49
C MET A 642 -44.87 -15.09 -7.64
N HIS A 643 -44.47 -14.17 -6.76
CA HIS A 643 -45.38 -13.33 -5.97
C HIS A 643 -45.09 -11.85 -6.20
N ILE A 644 -46.14 -11.08 -6.45
CA ILE A 644 -46.08 -9.61 -6.60
C ILE A 644 -47.06 -9.00 -5.59
N GLY A 645 -46.56 -8.08 -4.76
CA GLY A 645 -47.31 -7.41 -3.70
C GLY A 645 -46.74 -6.02 -3.38
N GLY A 646 -47.17 -5.43 -2.27
CA GLY A 646 -46.77 -4.06 -1.85
C GLY A 646 -45.44 -3.99 -1.10
N GLN A 647 -45.10 -5.02 -0.33
CA GLN A 647 -43.82 -5.10 0.39
C GLN A 647 -43.36 -6.54 0.61
N LEU A 648 -42.09 -6.74 0.97
CA LEU A 648 -41.54 -7.99 1.46
C LEU A 648 -41.73 -8.11 2.98
N ASP A 649 -42.00 -9.32 3.45
CA ASP A 649 -41.97 -9.64 4.88
C ASP A 649 -40.56 -10.06 5.36
N ASN A 650 -40.43 -10.45 6.63
CA ASN A 650 -39.16 -10.90 7.21
C ASN A 650 -38.60 -12.20 6.56
N SER A 651 -39.42 -12.93 5.81
CA SER A 651 -39.03 -14.13 5.06
C SER A 651 -38.68 -13.84 3.60
N LEU A 652 -38.64 -12.55 3.21
CA LEU A 652 -38.46 -12.08 1.84
C LEU A 652 -39.60 -12.52 0.90
N THR A 653 -40.81 -12.70 1.43
CA THR A 653 -42.00 -13.04 0.65
C THR A 653 -42.82 -11.78 0.36
N ALA A 654 -43.32 -11.63 -0.86
CA ALA A 654 -44.19 -10.50 -1.20
C ALA A 654 -45.56 -10.60 -0.50
N THR A 655 -45.96 -9.51 0.15
CA THR A 655 -47.22 -9.34 0.91
C THR A 655 -47.82 -7.95 0.64
N GLY A 656 -49.02 -7.70 1.16
CA GLY A 656 -49.73 -6.44 0.92
C GLY A 656 -50.16 -6.29 -0.54
N GLN A 657 -50.60 -5.08 -0.91
CA GLN A 657 -51.02 -4.75 -2.27
C GLN A 657 -50.12 -3.67 -2.85
N ALA A 658 -49.60 -3.90 -4.06
CA ALA A 658 -49.03 -2.83 -4.87
C ALA A 658 -50.14 -1.83 -5.27
N ARG A 659 -49.80 -0.59 -5.60
CA ARG A 659 -50.80 0.36 -6.13
C ARG A 659 -51.10 0.09 -7.59
N GLU A 660 -50.06 -0.21 -8.38
CA GLU A 660 -50.22 -0.31 -9.82
C GLU A 660 -49.23 -1.31 -10.40
N LEU A 661 -49.73 -2.18 -11.28
CA LEU A 661 -48.94 -3.07 -12.12
C LEU A 661 -49.26 -2.80 -13.57
N ASN A 662 -48.30 -2.23 -14.30
CA ASN A 662 -48.35 -1.93 -15.71
C ASN A 662 -47.49 -2.94 -16.48
N ASN A 663 -48.14 -3.82 -17.25
CA ASN A 663 -47.49 -4.71 -18.20
C ASN A 663 -47.89 -4.30 -19.61
N HIS A 664 -47.01 -3.57 -20.30
CA HIS A 664 -47.31 -2.96 -21.59
C HIS A 664 -46.37 -3.52 -22.66
N ALA A 665 -46.92 -4.36 -23.54
CA ALA A 665 -46.13 -4.99 -24.60
C ALA A 665 -44.90 -5.75 -24.07
N ALA A 666 -45.06 -6.40 -22.92
CA ALA A 666 -43.98 -7.04 -22.15
C ALA A 666 -44.47 -8.35 -21.51
N THR A 667 -43.56 -9.17 -20.98
CA THR A 667 -43.91 -10.50 -20.45
C THR A 667 -43.62 -10.61 -18.96
N ILE A 668 -44.62 -11.06 -18.20
CA ILE A 668 -44.52 -11.55 -16.83
C ILE A 668 -44.89 -13.03 -16.85
N GLU A 669 -43.98 -13.92 -16.44
CA GLU A 669 -44.19 -15.37 -16.57
C GLU A 669 -43.65 -16.16 -15.38
N ALA A 670 -44.47 -17.04 -14.81
CA ALA A 670 -44.07 -18.02 -13.81
C ALA A 670 -44.18 -19.45 -14.36
N GLY A 671 -43.15 -20.28 -14.20
CA GLY A 671 -43.19 -21.68 -14.61
C GLY A 671 -44.11 -22.53 -13.73
N LYS A 672 -44.35 -22.10 -12.47
CA LYS A 672 -45.34 -22.68 -11.56
C LYS A 672 -46.47 -21.69 -11.29
N ASN A 673 -46.70 -21.28 -10.04
CA ASN A 673 -47.83 -20.43 -9.69
C ASN A 673 -47.44 -18.95 -9.71
N LEU A 674 -48.35 -18.11 -10.15
CA LEU A 674 -48.23 -16.66 -10.14
C LEU A 674 -49.30 -16.05 -9.23
N LYS A 675 -48.90 -15.30 -8.23
CA LYS A 675 -49.81 -14.52 -7.38
C LYS A 675 -49.53 -13.04 -7.53
N ILE A 676 -50.54 -12.27 -7.88
CA ILE A 676 -50.46 -10.80 -7.99
C ILE A 676 -51.47 -10.17 -7.03
N GLN A 677 -50.98 -9.28 -6.18
CA GLN A 677 -51.76 -8.44 -5.28
C GLN A 677 -51.48 -6.97 -5.61
N ALA A 678 -52.36 -6.32 -6.36
CA ALA A 678 -52.21 -4.94 -6.78
C ALA A 678 -53.57 -4.25 -6.91
N ASP A 679 -53.69 -2.99 -6.50
CA ASP A 679 -54.95 -2.23 -6.60
C ASP A 679 -55.42 -2.13 -8.06
N GLN A 680 -54.52 -1.77 -8.97
CA GLN A 680 -54.77 -1.75 -10.41
C GLN A 680 -53.77 -2.62 -11.19
N ILE A 681 -54.26 -3.45 -12.11
CA ILE A 681 -53.46 -4.26 -13.03
C ILE A 681 -53.80 -3.88 -14.47
N HIS A 682 -52.84 -3.33 -15.20
CA HIS A 682 -52.98 -2.95 -16.60
C HIS A 682 -52.09 -3.82 -17.50
N ASN A 683 -52.69 -4.79 -18.17
CA ASN A 683 -52.06 -5.60 -19.22
C ASN A 683 -52.49 -5.09 -20.59
N THR A 684 -51.60 -4.42 -21.33
CA THR A 684 -51.97 -3.73 -22.57
C THR A 684 -51.02 -4.02 -23.73
N ASN A 685 -51.57 -3.96 -24.95
CA ASN A 685 -50.84 -4.13 -26.20
C ASN A 685 -50.50 -2.76 -26.77
N ALA A 686 -49.45 -2.15 -26.22
CA ALA A 686 -48.97 -0.85 -26.68
C ALA A 686 -48.44 -0.87 -28.14
N GLY A 687 -48.20 -2.05 -28.72
CA GLY A 687 -47.68 -2.22 -30.08
C GLY A 687 -48.74 -2.57 -31.14
N LEU A 688 -50.03 -2.53 -30.83
CA LEU A 688 -51.07 -2.88 -31.80
C LEU A 688 -51.18 -1.84 -32.91
N VAL A 689 -50.84 -2.24 -34.13
CA VAL A 689 -51.04 -1.46 -35.35
C VAL A 689 -52.00 -2.22 -36.24
N THR A 690 -53.12 -1.59 -36.59
CA THR A 690 -54.07 -2.12 -37.56
C THR A 690 -53.87 -1.49 -38.94
N GLN A 691 -54.31 -2.18 -39.98
CA GLN A 691 -54.34 -1.66 -41.35
C GLN A 691 -55.62 -2.09 -42.04
N VAL A 692 -56.13 -1.25 -42.93
CA VAL A 692 -57.26 -1.61 -43.78
C VAL A 692 -56.73 -2.26 -45.05
N VAL A 693 -57.06 -3.54 -45.25
CA VAL A 693 -56.64 -4.34 -46.40
C VAL A 693 -57.85 -4.57 -47.30
N GLU A 694 -57.68 -4.39 -48.62
CA GLU A 694 -58.66 -4.85 -49.60
C GLU A 694 -58.56 -6.38 -49.70
N THR A 695 -59.53 -7.09 -49.14
CA THR A 695 -59.54 -8.55 -49.10
C THR A 695 -60.25 -9.17 -50.29
N GLU A 696 -61.11 -8.39 -50.95
CA GLU A 696 -61.82 -8.81 -52.16
C GLU A 696 -62.07 -7.62 -53.09
N LYS A 697 -61.87 -7.85 -54.40
CA LYS A 697 -62.38 -6.99 -55.46
C LYS A 697 -62.85 -7.82 -56.63
N SER A 698 -64.16 -8.04 -56.69
CA SER A 698 -64.76 -9.02 -57.60
C SER A 698 -65.89 -8.39 -58.42
N PRO A 699 -66.01 -8.70 -59.72
CA PRO A 699 -67.17 -8.32 -60.52
C PRO A 699 -68.35 -9.23 -60.19
N HIS A 700 -69.52 -8.63 -59.96
CA HIS A 700 -70.80 -9.30 -59.77
C HIS A 700 -71.76 -8.93 -60.89
N HIS A 701 -72.51 -9.92 -61.37
CA HIS A 701 -73.56 -9.73 -62.35
C HIS A 701 -74.78 -10.52 -61.91
N ASP A 702 -75.81 -9.83 -61.44
CA ASP A 702 -76.98 -10.45 -60.82
C ASP A 702 -78.28 -9.99 -61.47
N ALA A 703 -79.36 -10.75 -61.29
CA ALA A 703 -80.72 -10.33 -61.59
C ALA A 703 -81.69 -10.55 -60.41
N VAL A 704 -82.74 -9.75 -60.34
CA VAL A 704 -83.88 -9.93 -59.42
C VAL A 704 -85.17 -9.47 -60.07
N LEU A 705 -86.28 -10.18 -59.84
CA LEU A 705 -87.59 -9.76 -60.33
C LEU A 705 -88.07 -8.52 -59.55
N SER A 706 -88.76 -7.61 -60.22
CA SER A 706 -89.30 -6.40 -59.60
C SER A 706 -90.29 -6.77 -58.48
N GLY A 707 -90.03 -6.29 -57.26
CA GLY A 707 -90.82 -6.63 -56.06
C GLY A 707 -90.30 -7.84 -55.26
N GLN A 708 -89.24 -8.52 -55.72
CA GLN A 708 -88.54 -9.56 -54.98
C GLN A 708 -87.18 -9.06 -54.45
N THR A 709 -86.64 -9.76 -53.45
CA THR A 709 -85.35 -9.43 -52.80
C THR A 709 -84.24 -10.42 -53.12
N THR A 710 -84.58 -11.67 -53.45
CA THR A 710 -83.61 -12.72 -53.79
C THR A 710 -82.96 -12.42 -55.13
N ARG A 711 -81.63 -12.23 -55.11
CA ARG A 711 -80.83 -12.05 -56.31
C ARG A 711 -80.26 -13.39 -56.76
N TYR A 712 -80.18 -13.57 -58.07
CA TYR A 712 -79.56 -14.71 -58.70
C TYR A 712 -78.42 -14.26 -59.60
N ASP A 713 -77.36 -15.05 -59.69
CA ASP A 713 -76.26 -14.82 -60.63
C ASP A 713 -76.81 -14.82 -62.06
N TRP A 714 -76.44 -13.83 -62.86
CA TRP A 714 -76.95 -13.61 -64.21
C TRP A 714 -76.73 -14.81 -65.14
N SER A 715 -75.65 -15.58 -64.94
CA SER A 715 -75.37 -16.79 -65.72
C SER A 715 -76.46 -17.86 -65.60
N GLN A 716 -77.24 -17.81 -64.53
CA GLN A 716 -78.32 -18.76 -64.25
C GLN A 716 -79.70 -18.22 -64.67
N VAL A 717 -79.77 -16.98 -65.14
CA VAL A 717 -81.02 -16.30 -65.51
C VAL A 717 -81.28 -16.49 -67.00
N ASP A 718 -82.36 -17.18 -67.33
CA ASP A 718 -82.78 -17.36 -68.73
C ASP A 718 -83.60 -16.14 -69.18
N THR A 719 -82.99 -15.30 -70.02
CA THR A 719 -83.65 -14.17 -70.68
C THR A 719 -83.97 -14.43 -72.15
N SER A 720 -83.84 -15.67 -72.64
CA SER A 720 -84.03 -16.01 -74.06
C SER A 720 -85.50 -15.95 -74.48
N ARG A 721 -86.43 -16.13 -73.53
CA ARG A 721 -87.87 -16.08 -73.79
C ARG A 721 -88.37 -14.64 -73.85
N HIS A 722 -89.00 -14.30 -74.97
CA HIS A 722 -89.72 -13.04 -75.12
C HIS A 722 -91.19 -13.29 -75.44
N ASN A 723 -92.06 -12.41 -74.96
CA ASN A 723 -93.47 -12.46 -75.31
C ASN A 723 -93.70 -12.02 -76.77
N LYS A 724 -94.95 -12.11 -77.26
CA LYS A 724 -95.33 -11.72 -78.63
C LYS A 724 -95.04 -10.26 -79.01
N TYR A 725 -94.66 -9.42 -78.04
CA TYR A 725 -94.30 -8.01 -78.23
C TYR A 725 -92.78 -7.77 -78.16
N GLY A 726 -91.97 -8.83 -78.09
CA GLY A 726 -90.51 -8.74 -77.99
C GLY A 726 -90.01 -8.22 -76.64
N VAL A 727 -90.82 -8.33 -75.58
CA VAL A 727 -90.40 -8.03 -74.21
C VAL A 727 -89.90 -9.32 -73.59
N HIS A 728 -88.67 -9.32 -73.10
CA HIS A 728 -88.02 -10.47 -72.48
C HIS A 728 -88.59 -10.72 -71.09
N ASP A 729 -88.83 -11.98 -70.75
CA ASP A 729 -89.03 -12.42 -69.37
C ASP A 729 -87.66 -12.84 -68.82
N ALA A 730 -87.35 -12.46 -67.58
CA ALA A 730 -86.27 -13.10 -66.83
C ALA A 730 -86.87 -14.30 -66.10
N ILE A 731 -86.37 -15.49 -66.38
CA ILE A 731 -86.72 -16.72 -65.67
C ILE A 731 -85.58 -17.03 -64.71
N MET A 732 -85.91 -17.06 -63.41
CA MET A 732 -84.97 -17.31 -62.34
C MET A 732 -84.77 -18.83 -62.13
N PRO A 733 -83.67 -19.26 -61.48
CA PRO A 733 -83.38 -20.68 -61.22
C PRO A 733 -84.46 -21.41 -60.40
N ASP A 734 -85.21 -20.67 -59.59
CA ASP A 734 -86.34 -21.17 -58.79
C ASP A 734 -87.65 -21.33 -59.61
N GLY A 735 -87.61 -21.04 -60.91
CA GLY A 735 -88.74 -21.12 -61.83
C GLY A 735 -89.65 -19.89 -61.84
N SER A 736 -89.39 -18.89 -60.99
CA SER A 736 -90.12 -17.61 -61.01
C SER A 736 -89.82 -16.83 -62.29
N ARG A 737 -90.80 -16.08 -62.81
CA ARG A 737 -90.66 -15.33 -64.08
C ARG A 737 -91.39 -14.00 -64.05
N SER A 738 -90.77 -12.96 -64.62
CA SER A 738 -91.43 -11.66 -64.85
C SER A 738 -90.76 -10.91 -66.00
N ASN A 739 -91.51 -10.05 -66.67
CA ASN A 739 -90.99 -9.06 -67.63
C ASN A 739 -90.61 -7.72 -66.99
N ASP A 740 -90.78 -7.58 -65.68
CA ASP A 740 -90.26 -6.46 -64.88
C ASP A 740 -89.21 -6.97 -63.90
N PHE A 741 -87.94 -6.67 -64.15
CA PHE A 741 -86.80 -7.15 -63.37
C PHE A 741 -85.63 -6.17 -63.42
N TYR A 742 -84.69 -6.33 -62.50
CA TYR A 742 -83.47 -5.54 -62.41
C TYR A 742 -82.27 -6.42 -62.70
N GLU A 743 -81.39 -5.92 -63.56
CA GLU A 743 -80.05 -6.42 -63.82
C GLU A 743 -79.05 -5.53 -63.08
N TYR A 744 -78.12 -6.12 -62.34
CA TYR A 744 -77.06 -5.41 -61.64
C TYR A 744 -75.72 -5.87 -62.17
N GLN A 745 -74.89 -4.93 -62.63
CA GLN A 745 -73.49 -5.17 -62.97
C GLN A 745 -72.66 -4.25 -62.09
N TYR A 746 -71.96 -4.80 -61.11
CA TYR A 746 -71.21 -4.00 -60.15
C TYR A 746 -69.92 -4.68 -59.72
N THR A 747 -68.98 -3.90 -59.22
CA THR A 747 -67.81 -4.43 -58.54
C THR A 747 -68.07 -4.35 -57.05
N ARG A 748 -67.93 -5.48 -56.37
CA ARG A 748 -67.89 -5.54 -54.91
C ARG A 748 -66.45 -5.35 -54.47
N THR A 749 -66.23 -4.40 -53.58
CA THR A 749 -64.95 -4.25 -52.88
C THR A 749 -65.20 -4.55 -51.41
N VAL A 750 -64.47 -5.51 -50.85
CA VAL A 750 -64.46 -5.79 -49.40
C VAL A 750 -63.14 -5.28 -48.85
N LYS A 751 -63.23 -4.42 -47.84
CA LYS A 751 -62.09 -3.94 -47.07
C LYS A 751 -62.23 -4.39 -45.63
N GLU A 752 -61.17 -4.94 -45.07
CA GLU A 752 -61.14 -5.42 -43.68
C GLU A 752 -60.03 -4.75 -42.90
N THR A 753 -60.32 -4.44 -41.64
CA THR A 753 -59.28 -4.11 -40.66
C THR A 753 -58.53 -5.40 -40.30
N GLN A 754 -57.21 -5.41 -40.46
CA GLN A 754 -56.33 -6.52 -40.10
C GLN A 754 -55.20 -6.04 -39.20
N VAL A 755 -54.67 -6.93 -38.36
CA VAL A 755 -53.49 -6.67 -37.53
C VAL A 755 -52.26 -6.61 -38.44
N LYS A 756 -51.56 -5.47 -38.43
CA LYS A 756 -50.26 -5.29 -39.11
C LYS A 756 -49.10 -5.65 -38.20
N GLN A 757 -49.15 -5.18 -36.97
CA GLN A 757 -48.16 -5.42 -35.92
C GLN A 757 -48.91 -5.56 -34.60
N SER A 758 -48.42 -6.43 -33.72
CA SER A 758 -48.98 -6.65 -32.39
C SER A 758 -47.84 -7.02 -31.46
N ASP A 759 -47.87 -6.44 -30.27
CA ASP A 759 -46.92 -6.74 -29.20
C ASP A 759 -47.69 -6.78 -27.89
N PRO A 760 -48.43 -7.88 -27.64
CA PRO A 760 -49.34 -7.96 -26.52
C PRO A 760 -48.57 -7.98 -25.20
N GLY A 761 -49.13 -7.34 -24.18
CA GLY A 761 -48.76 -7.65 -22.80
C GLY A 761 -49.12 -9.12 -22.51
N LYS A 762 -48.20 -9.85 -21.90
CA LYS A 762 -48.40 -11.26 -21.51
C LYS A 762 -48.20 -11.42 -20.01
N ILE A 763 -49.20 -11.97 -19.33
CA ILE A 763 -49.11 -12.47 -17.95
C ILE A 763 -49.42 -13.96 -18.01
N LEU A 764 -48.41 -14.79 -17.73
CA LEU A 764 -48.45 -16.23 -17.97
C LEU A 764 -48.09 -17.01 -16.71
N ALA A 765 -48.73 -18.16 -16.50
CA ALA A 765 -48.26 -19.14 -15.53
C ALA A 765 -48.40 -20.58 -16.05
N GLY A 766 -47.41 -21.42 -15.79
CA GLY A 766 -47.48 -22.86 -16.07
C GLY A 766 -48.44 -23.60 -15.12
N GLY A 767 -48.62 -23.08 -13.90
CA GLY A 767 -49.59 -23.51 -12.90
C GLY A 767 -50.75 -22.53 -12.75
N ASN A 768 -51.10 -22.19 -11.52
CA ASN A 768 -52.24 -21.32 -11.22
C ASN A 768 -51.84 -19.83 -11.30
N ILE A 769 -52.77 -18.97 -11.74
CA ILE A 769 -52.70 -17.52 -11.56
C ILE A 769 -53.75 -17.11 -10.52
N THR A 770 -53.32 -16.39 -9.48
CA THR A 770 -54.20 -15.72 -8.51
C THR A 770 -54.06 -14.20 -8.63
N LEU A 771 -55.14 -13.52 -9.03
CA LEU A 771 -55.19 -12.05 -9.17
C LEU A 771 -56.12 -11.43 -8.12
N ASN A 772 -55.55 -10.71 -7.16
CA ASN A 772 -56.32 -9.96 -6.17
C ASN A 772 -56.16 -8.46 -6.43
N SER A 773 -57.22 -7.82 -6.93
CA SER A 773 -57.16 -6.45 -7.45
C SER A 773 -58.50 -5.72 -7.41
N ALA A 774 -58.48 -4.40 -7.24
CA ALA A 774 -59.69 -3.60 -7.39
C ALA A 774 -60.08 -3.49 -8.86
N GLU A 775 -59.11 -3.34 -9.76
CA GLU A 775 -59.34 -3.27 -11.21
C GLU A 775 -58.28 -4.06 -12.00
N VAL A 776 -58.73 -4.93 -12.90
CA VAL A 776 -57.89 -5.62 -13.89
C VAL A 776 -58.31 -5.22 -15.30
N THR A 777 -57.44 -4.51 -16.01
CA THR A 777 -57.60 -4.22 -17.44
C THR A 777 -56.69 -5.13 -18.27
N ASN A 778 -57.28 -5.95 -19.13
CA ASN A 778 -56.61 -6.71 -20.17
C ASN A 778 -57.05 -6.20 -21.55
N HIS A 779 -56.23 -5.34 -22.17
CA HIS A 779 -56.55 -4.68 -23.43
C HIS A 779 -55.68 -5.23 -24.57
N ASP A 780 -56.30 -5.93 -25.53
CA ASP A 780 -55.63 -6.57 -26.68
C ASP A 780 -54.44 -7.47 -26.30
N SER A 781 -54.51 -8.04 -25.11
CA SER A 781 -53.40 -8.69 -24.42
C SER A 781 -53.77 -10.06 -23.87
N GLN A 782 -52.79 -10.75 -23.30
CA GLN A 782 -52.89 -12.16 -22.91
C GLN A 782 -52.69 -12.34 -21.40
N ILE A 783 -53.66 -12.98 -20.75
CA ILE A 783 -53.56 -13.52 -19.39
C ILE A 783 -53.92 -15.01 -19.46
N VAL A 784 -52.94 -15.88 -19.21
CA VAL A 784 -53.07 -17.33 -19.47
C VAL A 784 -52.52 -18.15 -18.30
N ALA A 785 -53.39 -18.96 -17.69
CA ALA A 785 -53.01 -19.93 -16.67
C ALA A 785 -53.02 -21.36 -17.24
N GLY A 786 -51.94 -22.11 -16.99
CA GLY A 786 -51.88 -23.54 -17.30
C GLY A 786 -52.77 -24.39 -16.38
N GLY A 787 -53.03 -23.90 -15.17
CA GLY A 787 -53.99 -24.43 -14.20
C GLY A 787 -55.21 -23.51 -14.05
N GLU A 788 -55.54 -23.16 -12.81
CA GLU A 788 -56.65 -22.27 -12.48
C GLU A 788 -56.27 -20.79 -12.62
N LEU A 789 -57.18 -19.99 -13.16
CA LEU A 789 -57.15 -18.53 -13.09
C LEU A 789 -58.20 -18.08 -12.08
N ASN A 790 -57.77 -17.68 -10.88
CA ASN A 790 -58.64 -17.34 -9.75
C ASN A 790 -58.23 -16.02 -9.07
N GLY A 791 -58.98 -15.59 -8.05
CA GLY A 791 -58.68 -14.39 -7.26
C GLY A 791 -59.89 -13.48 -7.04
N GLU A 792 -59.71 -12.44 -6.23
CA GLU A 792 -60.73 -11.43 -5.92
C GLU A 792 -60.51 -10.18 -6.78
N ILE A 793 -61.36 -10.01 -7.80
CA ILE A 793 -61.31 -8.86 -8.72
C ILE A 793 -62.58 -8.01 -8.53
N GLY A 794 -62.41 -6.72 -8.24
CA GLY A 794 -63.53 -5.77 -8.18
C GLY A 794 -64.16 -5.50 -9.54
N GLU A 795 -63.36 -4.94 -10.46
CA GLU A 795 -63.72 -4.64 -11.84
C GLU A 795 -62.78 -5.34 -12.83
N LEU A 796 -63.34 -6.01 -13.84
CA LEU A 796 -62.59 -6.70 -14.91
C LEU A 796 -62.90 -6.10 -16.28
N HIS A 797 -61.91 -5.43 -16.86
CA HIS A 797 -61.94 -4.83 -18.19
C HIS A 797 -61.17 -5.69 -19.19
N ASN A 798 -61.83 -6.69 -19.77
CA ASN A 798 -61.24 -7.55 -20.81
C ASN A 798 -61.66 -7.06 -22.20
N ILE A 799 -60.85 -6.19 -22.82
CA ILE A 799 -61.24 -5.34 -23.96
C ILE A 799 -60.43 -5.71 -25.21
N ALA A 800 -61.11 -6.10 -26.29
CA ALA A 800 -60.50 -6.34 -27.60
C ALA A 800 -60.81 -5.20 -28.58
N THR A 801 -59.79 -4.69 -29.28
CA THR A 801 -59.96 -3.75 -30.39
C THR A 801 -60.75 -4.41 -31.51
N GLN A 802 -61.88 -3.81 -31.85
CA GLN A 802 -62.75 -4.27 -32.92
C GLN A 802 -62.27 -3.71 -34.27
N GLY A 803 -62.29 -4.55 -35.30
CA GLY A 803 -62.11 -4.15 -36.68
C GLY A 803 -63.43 -3.92 -37.40
N GLU A 804 -63.36 -3.34 -38.59
CA GLU A 804 -64.49 -3.24 -39.50
C GLU A 804 -64.23 -4.03 -40.79
N ARG A 805 -65.26 -4.71 -41.27
CA ARG A 805 -65.40 -5.22 -42.64
C ARG A 805 -66.40 -4.33 -43.37
N ILE A 806 -65.92 -3.64 -44.40
CA ILE A 806 -66.71 -2.71 -45.22
C ILE A 806 -66.90 -3.32 -46.61
N THR A 807 -68.15 -3.66 -46.95
CA THR A 807 -68.53 -4.12 -48.29
C THR A 807 -69.16 -2.96 -49.06
N THR A 808 -68.52 -2.56 -50.16
CA THR A 808 -69.01 -1.51 -51.04
C THR A 808 -69.28 -2.06 -52.43
N ASP A 809 -70.52 -1.89 -52.90
CA ASP A 809 -70.90 -2.24 -54.25
C ASP A 809 -70.99 -0.96 -55.10
N ALA A 810 -70.30 -0.94 -56.24
CA ALA A 810 -70.35 0.18 -57.16
C ALA A 810 -70.50 -0.31 -58.61
N GLY A 811 -71.52 0.18 -59.29
CA GLY A 811 -71.78 -0.22 -60.67
C GLY A 811 -73.05 0.37 -61.24
N ARG A 812 -73.77 -0.45 -61.99
CA ARG A 812 -74.94 -0.04 -62.75
C ARG A 812 -76.11 -0.99 -62.51
N GLN A 813 -77.30 -0.42 -62.36
CA GLN A 813 -78.54 -1.17 -62.41
C GLN A 813 -79.31 -0.84 -63.69
N THR A 814 -79.90 -1.86 -64.30
CA THR A 814 -80.80 -1.74 -65.45
C THR A 814 -82.14 -2.35 -65.07
N ARG A 815 -83.20 -1.53 -65.00
CA ARG A 815 -84.57 -2.04 -64.91
C ARG A 815 -85.09 -2.35 -66.30
N TRP A 816 -85.49 -3.59 -66.52
CA TRP A 816 -86.14 -4.08 -67.71
C TRP A 816 -87.64 -4.19 -67.43
N TYR A 817 -88.51 -3.60 -68.25
CA TYR A 817 -89.96 -3.59 -68.02
C TYR A 817 -90.76 -3.50 -69.33
N ALA A 818 -92.03 -3.91 -69.32
CA ALA A 818 -92.92 -3.75 -70.47
C ALA A 818 -93.38 -2.28 -70.64
N LYS A 819 -92.82 -1.56 -71.61
CA LYS A 819 -93.19 -0.16 -71.90
C LYS A 819 -94.42 -0.09 -72.80
N LYS A 820 -95.51 0.46 -72.29
CA LYS A 820 -96.75 0.70 -73.05
C LYS A 820 -96.83 2.16 -73.49
N LYS A 821 -96.79 2.41 -74.81
CA LYS A 821 -96.97 3.75 -75.39
C LYS A 821 -98.35 3.83 -76.04
N ARG A 822 -99.14 4.85 -75.68
CA ARG A 822 -100.47 5.09 -76.25
C ARG A 822 -100.35 5.60 -77.69
N LEU A 823 -101.04 4.95 -78.65
CA LEU A 823 -101.06 5.37 -80.06
C LEU A 823 -101.91 6.66 -80.22
N LYS A 824 -101.60 7.49 -81.23
CA LYS A 824 -102.27 8.80 -81.47
C LYS A 824 -103.80 8.65 -81.58
N PRO A 825 -104.60 9.67 -81.19
CA PRO A 825 -106.04 9.54 -80.87
C PRO A 825 -106.97 9.03 -81.98
N ARG A 826 -106.50 8.88 -83.23
CA ARG A 826 -107.26 8.26 -84.33
C ARG A 826 -107.16 6.72 -84.41
N PHE A 827 -106.35 6.06 -83.57
CA PHE A 827 -106.27 4.59 -83.48
C PHE A 827 -106.33 4.12 -82.01
N ARG A 828 -107.38 3.39 -81.61
CA ARG A 828 -107.49 2.78 -80.27
C ARG A 828 -106.52 1.60 -80.14
N GLY A 829 -105.47 1.76 -79.34
CA GLY A 829 -104.53 0.68 -79.00
C GLY A 829 -103.28 1.17 -78.25
N THR A 830 -102.62 0.29 -77.50
CA THR A 830 -101.31 0.55 -76.89
C THR A 830 -100.24 -0.27 -77.62
N LYS A 831 -99.09 0.33 -77.95
CA LYS A 831 -97.93 -0.39 -78.45
C LYS A 831 -97.04 -0.78 -77.27
N THR A 832 -96.87 -2.08 -77.06
CA THR A 832 -95.96 -2.63 -76.04
C THR A 832 -94.61 -2.90 -76.69
N SER A 833 -93.53 -2.52 -76.01
CA SER A 833 -92.13 -2.74 -76.43
C SER A 833 -91.24 -2.85 -75.19
N GLN A 834 -90.03 -3.41 -75.33
CA GLN A 834 -89.09 -3.48 -74.21
C GLN A 834 -88.70 -2.07 -73.73
N GLY A 835 -89.02 -1.77 -72.48
CA GLY A 835 -88.46 -0.65 -71.74
C GLY A 835 -87.16 -1.07 -71.07
N LYS A 836 -86.17 -0.16 -71.09
CA LYS A 836 -85.00 -0.23 -70.22
C LYS A 836 -84.74 1.14 -69.61
N SER A 837 -84.55 1.18 -68.31
CA SER A 837 -84.07 2.37 -67.59
C SER A 837 -82.77 2.01 -66.88
N ARG A 838 -81.78 2.90 -66.94
CA ARG A 838 -80.47 2.67 -66.35
C ARG A 838 -80.14 3.77 -65.36
N SER A 839 -79.63 3.39 -64.20
CA SER A 839 -79.15 4.30 -63.16
C SER A 839 -77.87 3.76 -62.52
N GLY A 840 -77.17 4.61 -61.77
CA GLY A 840 -76.07 4.17 -60.93
C GLY A 840 -76.55 3.20 -59.85
N TYR A 841 -75.71 2.22 -59.52
CA TYR A 841 -75.91 1.31 -58.40
C TYR A 841 -74.81 1.56 -57.38
N HIS A 842 -75.17 2.28 -56.33
CA HIS A 842 -74.32 2.64 -55.19
C HIS A 842 -75.17 2.51 -53.92
N PRO A 843 -75.48 1.29 -53.47
CA PRO A 843 -76.12 1.11 -52.16
C PRO A 843 -75.21 1.65 -51.06
N ALA A 844 -75.79 1.91 -49.89
CA ALA A 844 -75.01 2.22 -48.70
C ALA A 844 -74.04 1.06 -48.41
N PRO A 845 -72.76 1.33 -48.06
CA PRO A 845 -71.83 0.29 -47.65
C PRO A 845 -72.40 -0.53 -46.50
N VAL A 846 -72.17 -1.84 -46.52
CA VAL A 846 -72.46 -2.72 -45.39
C VAL A 846 -71.22 -2.75 -44.51
N ILE A 847 -71.35 -2.31 -43.27
CA ILE A 847 -70.28 -2.29 -42.26
C ILE A 847 -70.60 -3.38 -41.24
N GLU A 848 -69.70 -4.36 -41.13
CA GLU A 848 -69.76 -5.43 -40.14
C GLU A 848 -68.59 -5.25 -39.16
N THR A 849 -68.87 -5.31 -37.86
CA THR A 849 -67.81 -5.35 -36.84
C THR A 849 -67.19 -6.74 -36.82
N ILE A 850 -65.85 -6.81 -36.83
CA ILE A 850 -65.08 -8.06 -36.83
C ILE A 850 -64.12 -8.09 -35.63
N ASP A 851 -64.00 -9.26 -35.00
CA ASP A 851 -63.03 -9.50 -33.93
C ASP A 851 -61.63 -9.76 -34.53
N LEU A 852 -60.64 -8.98 -34.08
CA LEU A 852 -59.25 -9.10 -34.53
C LEU A 852 -58.50 -10.25 -33.85
N LYS A 853 -59.12 -10.96 -32.89
CA LYS A 853 -58.54 -12.10 -32.14
C LYS A 853 -57.21 -11.78 -31.45
N THR A 854 -57.05 -10.54 -31.01
CA THR A 854 -55.86 -10.00 -30.33
C THR A 854 -55.82 -10.33 -28.83
N LEU A 855 -56.96 -10.73 -28.26
CA LEU A 855 -57.16 -10.91 -26.82
C LEU A 855 -57.20 -12.38 -26.40
N ALA A 856 -56.62 -12.69 -25.24
CA ALA A 856 -56.79 -13.99 -24.57
C ALA A 856 -56.93 -13.83 -23.04
N TRP A 857 -57.99 -14.41 -22.48
CA TRP A 857 -58.20 -14.64 -21.05
C TRP A 857 -58.66 -16.10 -20.89
N GLN A 858 -57.76 -17.00 -20.47
CA GLN A 858 -57.98 -18.45 -20.60
C GLN A 858 -57.41 -19.22 -19.40
N ASP A 859 -58.13 -20.27 -18.98
CA ASP A 859 -57.73 -21.27 -17.97
C ASP A 859 -57.52 -22.65 -18.64
N HIS A 860 -56.82 -23.56 -17.95
CA HIS A 860 -56.59 -24.96 -18.40
C HIS A 860 -55.90 -25.13 -19.77
N THR A 861 -55.14 -24.14 -20.22
CA THR A 861 -54.43 -24.20 -21.51
C THR A 861 -52.93 -24.35 -21.26
N ARG A 862 -52.40 -25.54 -21.55
CA ARG A 862 -50.96 -25.77 -21.51
C ARG A 862 -50.31 -24.93 -22.62
N PRO A 863 -49.32 -24.06 -22.33
CA PRO A 863 -48.62 -23.30 -23.37
C PRO A 863 -47.96 -24.29 -24.34
N GLN A 864 -48.28 -24.21 -25.63
CA GLN A 864 -47.60 -25.03 -26.65
C GLN A 864 -46.23 -24.41 -26.98
N ASN A 865 -45.17 -25.10 -26.52
CA ASN A 865 -43.76 -25.16 -26.98
C ASN A 865 -43.05 -23.89 -27.51
N THR A 866 -41.91 -23.53 -26.89
CA THR A 866 -40.53 -23.73 -27.44
C THR A 866 -39.48 -23.60 -26.34
#